data_AF-A0A0C9URF2-F1
#
_entry.id   AF-A0A0C9URF2-F1
#
_cell.length_a   1.000
_cell.length_b   1.000
_cell.length_c   1.000
_cell.angle_alpha   90.00
_cell.angle_beta   90.00
_cell.angle_gamma   90.00
#
_symmetry.space_group_name_H-M   'P 1'
#
loop_
_entity.id
_entity.type
_entity.pdbx_description
1 polymer ?
#
loop_
_entity_poly.entity_id
_entity_poly.type
_entity_poly.pdbx_seq_one_letter_code
_entity_poly.pdbx_strand_id
1 'polypeptide(L)'
;MSRHTQELLMKDDCKGDDVDFIAKAHTTSLDPHSNLQSSNKENVEPPRLTTLRNKVKKFTRVSQAQSKELKKELKNVSQREKRIQTQLESVTYQHTEQAAIACQSNLLHEQEVSSNVELSARLQESEIAMKQCLERVTKLQKENHALKLRIARFSSQSNLICKDGNAIGPRFSLKEKGVVPDNVQALIRDLMAHGVTPEQVFPVIQLVTGASGVRLEGTVSGRTVTRIAIEGGVADDLMVIEAVKNARGITYSSDETTIRNITHESRTINTIDSGGNHRCFSLGVHSAVNHTADTQLTGLQLQVGDMFEIYNSSLEFGESPSDERIFPLKLNGINTEHASDQKKVARNMGDWKVTSDRSLTVAKAGCPTVWETLSGTERAQLHKEAYREICGELGEVEFQKLPPDEKVVAGLFVWAGCCMHKELNTVKGGCSEMDKYWESNRITSPVILPNKDAATVIAGGVDPAKNTGEQDSIRYTFEATFGFTLNFPDTSNTCYQSHCAAAAELVVHLNFYRKYLELIKDWKESRMSNHLEHNLLIALMDIPTISELCVLAVFLICISLRYMRIIRGEGSEELNVLEMGPTHQKSQALCLASDAKFEAATMNGRPWVRPEVMYAIWRLAPALPHLEELTIGFFAGALVTWRRFTTEYAPDDPISKISPDLRALAWMPTTNDVNEGALGSRRVIKRSIPKATELTLNAQQRYQWNKTGRFIRTLTHAKLQFICKRACHLQSLKLQKKLNIAKAEYDDALVKHKWAQDAIKLEKKRKAEEILSQVQPILDLSGFQSIALKMKNTELDLHRQFNSTLAKKTILRNKLLKEEELKRAIESLNARENRDSIVAEYCLKNSD
;
A
#
# COMPACT_ATOMS: atom_id res chain seq x y z
N MET A 1 38.84 -46.21 -8.94
CA MET A 1 39.67 -47.30 -9.53
C MET A 1 40.87 -46.65 -10.20
N SER A 2 42.09 -47.04 -9.79
CA SER A 2 43.46 -46.86 -10.38
C SER A 2 43.77 -45.57 -11.19
N ARG A 3 44.64 -44.61 -10.80
CA ARG A 3 46.10 -44.55 -10.47
C ARG A 3 47.07 -44.97 -11.60
N HIS A 4 48.13 -44.14 -11.76
CA HIS A 4 49.29 -44.09 -12.71
C HIS A 4 49.01 -43.31 -14.02
N THR A 5 49.86 -42.40 -14.55
CA THR A 5 51.30 -42.03 -14.43
C THR A 5 51.47 -40.62 -15.09
N GLN A 6 52.18 -39.62 -14.51
CA GLN A 6 53.60 -39.17 -14.79
C GLN A 6 53.79 -38.54 -16.20
N GLU A 7 54.38 -37.35 -16.47
CA GLU A 7 55.62 -36.64 -16.03
C GLU A 7 55.61 -35.15 -16.53
N LEU A 8 56.03 -34.14 -15.73
CA LEU A 8 57.29 -33.31 -15.77
C LEU A 8 57.34 -32.22 -16.89
N LEU A 9 57.87 -30.98 -16.80
CA LEU A 9 58.67 -30.08 -15.90
C LEU A 9 58.51 -28.64 -16.52
N MET A 10 58.36 -27.49 -15.85
CA MET A 10 59.23 -26.69 -14.96
C MET A 10 60.61 -26.25 -15.52
N LYS A 11 60.80 -24.91 -15.56
CA LYS A 11 61.97 -24.09 -15.11
C LYS A 11 63.09 -23.56 -16.04
N ASP A 12 63.35 -22.26 -15.79
CA ASP A 12 64.62 -21.53 -15.56
C ASP A 12 65.63 -21.16 -16.69
N ASP A 13 65.93 -19.84 -16.72
CA ASP A 13 67.20 -19.10 -16.93
C ASP A 13 68.29 -19.59 -17.90
N CYS A 14 68.81 -18.68 -18.77
CA CYS A 14 70.25 -18.34 -18.88
C CYS A 14 70.60 -17.23 -19.91
N LYS A 15 71.37 -16.25 -19.39
CA LYS A 15 72.44 -15.35 -19.91
C LYS A 15 72.99 -15.43 -21.36
N GLY A 16 73.50 -14.26 -21.79
CA GLY A 16 74.60 -14.05 -22.76
C GLY A 16 74.49 -12.67 -23.43
N ASP A 17 75.18 -11.62 -22.95
CA ASP A 17 76.48 -11.10 -23.45
C ASP A 17 76.31 -10.36 -24.81
N ASP A 18 76.85 -9.20 -25.16
CA ASP A 18 77.67 -8.13 -24.57
C ASP A 18 77.88 -7.10 -25.74
N VAL A 19 78.58 -5.98 -25.49
CA VAL A 19 79.29 -5.11 -26.48
C VAL A 19 78.56 -3.86 -27.08
N ASP A 20 78.70 -2.75 -26.32
CA ASP A 20 79.47 -1.52 -26.62
C ASP A 20 79.13 -0.47 -27.75
N PHE A 21 79.20 0.80 -27.28
CA PHE A 21 79.84 2.02 -27.84
C PHE A 21 79.52 2.45 -29.30
N ILE A 22 79.20 3.72 -29.62
CA ILE A 22 80.06 4.91 -29.48
C ILE A 22 79.23 6.19 -29.32
N ALA A 23 79.78 7.10 -28.51
CA ALA A 23 79.27 8.40 -28.12
C ALA A 23 79.74 9.58 -29.01
N LYS A 24 78.95 10.66 -28.94
CA LYS A 24 79.33 12.09 -28.78
C LYS A 24 79.99 12.90 -29.91
N ALA A 25 79.66 14.20 -29.81
CA ALA A 25 80.41 15.43 -30.15
C ALA A 25 80.14 16.04 -31.55
N HIS A 26 80.06 17.36 -31.77
CA HIS A 26 80.24 18.56 -30.92
C HIS A 26 79.56 19.76 -31.62
N THR A 27 79.00 20.67 -30.82
CA THR A 27 78.70 22.06 -31.16
C THR A 27 79.93 22.94 -30.89
N THR A 28 80.29 23.86 -31.80
CA THR A 28 80.97 25.12 -31.40
C THR A 28 80.76 26.25 -32.41
N SER A 29 80.45 27.41 -31.83
CA SER A 29 80.35 28.77 -32.38
C SER A 29 81.73 29.35 -32.75
N LEU A 30 81.77 30.34 -33.67
CA LEU A 30 82.53 31.60 -33.54
C LEU A 30 82.30 32.55 -34.75
N ASP A 31 82.10 33.83 -34.43
CA ASP A 31 81.99 35.05 -35.25
C ASP A 31 83.30 35.89 -35.02
N PRO A 32 83.53 37.13 -35.53
CA PRO A 32 83.67 37.67 -36.90
C PRO A 32 84.95 38.57 -37.07
N HIS A 33 85.00 39.40 -38.15
CA HIS A 33 85.92 40.53 -38.50
C HIS A 33 87.21 40.16 -39.30
N SER A 34 87.79 40.95 -40.23
CA SER A 34 87.74 42.40 -40.56
C SER A 34 88.29 42.72 -41.98
N ASN A 35 87.82 43.84 -42.55
CA ASN A 35 88.43 44.83 -43.47
C ASN A 35 89.82 44.59 -44.10
N LEU A 36 90.00 44.95 -45.39
CA LEU A 36 90.82 46.11 -45.83
C LEU A 36 90.99 46.24 -47.37
N GLN A 37 90.72 47.45 -47.86
CA GLN A 37 91.45 48.27 -48.85
C GLN A 37 91.93 47.65 -50.18
N SER A 38 91.39 48.06 -51.33
CA SER A 38 91.77 49.24 -52.14
C SER A 38 93.14 49.14 -52.82
N SER A 39 93.18 49.12 -54.16
CA SER A 39 93.88 50.12 -54.99
C SER A 39 93.96 49.72 -56.47
N ASN A 40 93.41 50.59 -57.32
CA ASN A 40 93.84 50.96 -58.66
C ASN A 40 95.23 50.48 -59.13
N LYS A 41 95.32 49.84 -60.30
CA LYS A 41 95.70 50.45 -61.60
C LYS A 41 95.98 49.38 -62.66
N GLU A 42 95.44 49.65 -63.85
CA GLU A 42 95.96 49.36 -65.19
C GLU A 42 96.84 48.12 -65.38
N ASN A 43 96.29 47.11 -66.06
CA ASN A 43 97.02 46.48 -67.17
C ASN A 43 96.06 45.80 -68.14
N VAL A 44 96.30 46.09 -69.42
CA VAL A 44 95.61 45.53 -70.58
C VAL A 44 95.98 44.06 -70.72
N GLU A 45 95.00 43.16 -70.68
CA GLU A 45 95.19 41.72 -70.87
C GLU A 45 94.27 41.14 -71.97
N PRO A 46 94.68 40.05 -72.64
CA PRO A 46 94.49 39.83 -74.08
C PRO A 46 93.15 39.17 -74.47
N PRO A 47 92.84 39.06 -75.80
CA PRO A 47 91.54 38.59 -76.34
C PRO A 47 91.06 37.19 -75.91
N ARG A 48 91.90 36.40 -75.22
CA ARG A 48 91.51 35.11 -74.64
C ARG A 48 90.72 35.25 -73.32
N LEU A 49 90.91 36.32 -72.55
CA LEU A 49 90.20 36.56 -71.27
C LEU A 49 88.77 37.08 -71.47
N THR A 50 88.49 37.88 -72.51
CA THR A 50 87.13 38.30 -72.87
C THR A 50 86.26 37.12 -73.35
N THR A 51 86.86 36.18 -74.09
CA THR A 51 86.19 34.95 -74.55
C THR A 51 85.86 34.02 -73.37
N LEU A 52 86.75 33.88 -72.39
CA LEU A 52 86.51 33.13 -71.15
C LEU A 52 85.48 33.81 -70.24
N ARG A 53 85.53 35.14 -70.08
CA ARG A 53 84.57 35.90 -69.25
C ARG A 53 83.15 35.86 -69.82
N ASN A 54 83.00 35.87 -71.15
CA ASN A 54 81.71 35.71 -71.81
C ASN A 54 81.17 34.27 -71.71
N LYS A 55 82.05 33.25 -71.78
CA LYS A 55 81.68 31.85 -71.50
C LYS A 55 81.26 31.66 -70.03
N VAL A 56 82.00 32.22 -69.08
CA VAL A 56 81.65 32.18 -67.64
C VAL A 56 80.32 32.89 -67.40
N LYS A 57 80.11 34.11 -67.90
CA LYS A 57 78.80 34.82 -67.77
C LYS A 57 77.63 34.04 -68.40
N LYS A 58 77.85 33.34 -69.53
CA LYS A 58 76.84 32.47 -70.14
C LYS A 58 76.58 31.23 -69.27
N PHE A 59 77.62 30.59 -68.73
CA PHE A 59 77.49 29.47 -67.80
C PHE A 59 76.81 29.87 -66.48
N THR A 60 77.12 31.03 -65.91
CA THR A 60 76.47 31.53 -64.68
C THR A 60 75.00 31.85 -64.93
N ARG A 61 74.64 32.43 -66.09
CA ARG A 61 73.23 32.67 -66.46
C ARG A 61 72.45 31.37 -66.67
N VAL A 62 73.05 30.37 -67.33
CA VAL A 62 72.44 29.05 -67.52
C VAL A 62 72.29 28.31 -66.18
N SER A 63 73.30 28.36 -65.31
CA SER A 63 73.27 27.77 -63.96
C SER A 63 72.24 28.46 -63.05
N GLN A 64 72.11 29.78 -63.10
CA GLN A 64 71.08 30.52 -62.36
C GLN A 64 69.67 30.27 -62.91
N ALA A 65 69.51 30.12 -64.23
CA ALA A 65 68.24 29.73 -64.84
C ALA A 65 67.85 28.30 -64.44
N GLN A 66 68.78 27.34 -64.50
CA GLN A 66 68.56 25.96 -64.04
C GLN A 66 68.24 25.91 -62.54
N SER A 67 68.93 26.69 -61.71
CA SER A 67 68.66 26.76 -60.26
C SER A 67 67.27 27.34 -59.96
N LYS A 68 66.81 28.34 -60.73
CA LYS A 68 65.44 28.86 -60.62
C LYS A 68 64.39 27.83 -61.07
N GLU A 69 64.64 27.10 -62.14
CA GLU A 69 63.75 26.03 -62.62
C GLU A 69 63.65 24.90 -61.59
N LEU A 70 64.79 24.42 -61.07
CA LEU A 70 64.85 23.40 -60.00
C LEU A 70 64.13 23.85 -58.73
N LYS A 71 64.24 25.12 -58.31
CA LYS A 71 63.49 25.64 -57.15
C LYS A 71 61.99 25.69 -57.40
N LYS A 72 61.57 25.97 -58.65
CA LYS A 72 60.16 25.95 -59.04
C LYS A 72 59.61 24.52 -59.05
N GLU A 73 60.37 23.57 -59.58
CA GLU A 73 60.00 22.14 -59.53
C GLU A 73 59.94 21.61 -58.10
N LEU A 74 60.92 21.94 -57.25
CA LEU A 74 60.93 21.53 -55.84
C LEU A 74 59.68 22.05 -55.09
N LYS A 75 59.26 23.28 -55.38
CA LYS A 75 58.04 23.87 -54.79
C LYS A 75 56.78 23.17 -55.28
N ASN A 76 56.72 22.79 -56.56
CA ASN A 76 55.62 22.02 -57.13
C ASN A 76 55.55 20.59 -56.55
N VAL A 77 56.70 19.94 -56.37
CA VAL A 77 56.80 18.60 -55.75
C VAL A 77 56.34 18.67 -54.29
N SER A 78 56.82 19.65 -53.51
CA SER A 78 56.40 19.82 -52.11
C SER A 78 54.90 20.11 -51.97
N GLN A 79 54.30 20.88 -52.90
CA GLN A 79 52.85 21.08 -52.92
C GLN A 79 52.09 19.80 -53.29
N ARG A 80 52.64 18.97 -54.19
CA ARG A 80 52.04 17.69 -54.58
C ARG A 80 52.12 16.68 -53.44
N GLU A 81 53.24 16.64 -52.72
CA GLU A 81 53.46 15.83 -51.53
C GLU A 81 52.45 16.20 -50.43
N LYS A 82 52.26 17.49 -50.14
CA LYS A 82 51.21 17.93 -49.19
C LYS A 82 49.81 17.50 -49.60
N ARG A 83 49.46 17.59 -50.89
CA ARG A 83 48.15 17.12 -51.39
C ARG A 83 47.98 15.61 -51.22
N ILE A 84 49.03 14.84 -51.52
CA ILE A 84 49.03 13.38 -51.35
C ILE A 84 48.91 13.03 -49.87
N GLN A 85 49.62 13.74 -48.98
CA GLN A 85 49.55 13.52 -47.53
C GLN A 85 48.12 13.76 -47.01
N THR A 86 47.46 14.85 -47.42
CA THR A 86 46.08 15.14 -47.02
C THR A 86 45.09 14.11 -47.58
N GLN A 87 45.30 13.64 -48.83
CA GLN A 87 44.49 12.57 -49.41
C GLN A 87 44.69 11.24 -48.69
N LEU A 88 45.93 10.93 -48.29
CA LEU A 88 46.26 9.73 -47.54
C LEU A 88 45.61 9.77 -46.15
N GLU A 89 45.65 10.90 -45.46
CA GLU A 89 44.97 11.10 -44.17
C GLU A 89 43.45 10.92 -44.30
N SER A 90 42.82 11.47 -45.35
CA SER A 90 41.38 11.29 -45.55
C SER A 90 41.00 9.84 -45.85
N VAL A 91 41.79 9.14 -46.68
CA VAL A 91 41.55 7.73 -47.00
C VAL A 91 41.79 6.85 -45.76
N THR A 92 42.81 7.15 -44.97
CA THR A 92 43.10 6.42 -43.73
C THR A 92 41.95 6.60 -42.73
N TYR A 93 41.44 7.81 -42.58
CA TYR A 93 40.27 8.10 -41.74
C TYR A 93 39.03 7.31 -42.20
N GLN A 94 38.71 7.33 -43.50
CA GLN A 94 37.59 6.55 -44.05
C GLN A 94 37.76 5.05 -43.84
N HIS A 95 38.99 4.53 -43.98
CA HIS A 95 39.27 3.11 -43.75
C HIS A 95 39.12 2.72 -42.27
N THR A 96 39.53 3.59 -41.34
CA THR A 96 39.34 3.36 -39.91
C THR A 96 37.88 3.42 -39.49
N GLU A 97 37.10 4.32 -40.09
CA GLU A 97 35.65 4.42 -39.85
C GLU A 97 34.91 3.20 -40.39
N GLN A 98 35.25 2.73 -41.60
CA GLN A 98 34.70 1.48 -42.16
C GLN A 98 35.10 0.25 -41.33
N ALA A 99 36.33 0.18 -40.83
CA ALA A 99 36.77 -0.91 -39.96
C ALA A 99 36.03 -0.91 -38.61
N ALA A 100 35.76 0.27 -38.03
CA ALA A 100 34.97 0.41 -36.82
C ALA A 100 33.50 -0.03 -37.03
N ILE A 101 32.89 0.38 -38.14
CA ILE A 101 31.53 -0.05 -38.51
C ILE A 101 31.47 -1.57 -38.72
N ALA A 102 32.45 -2.15 -39.41
CA ALA A 102 32.52 -3.60 -39.61
C ALA A 102 32.70 -4.36 -38.29
N CYS A 103 33.54 -3.85 -37.38
CA CYS A 103 33.75 -4.44 -36.06
C CYS A 103 32.46 -4.40 -35.22
N GLN A 104 31.74 -3.27 -35.24
CA GLN A 104 30.48 -3.12 -34.52
C GLN A 104 29.37 -3.99 -35.11
N SER A 105 29.31 -4.13 -36.44
CA SER A 105 28.38 -5.03 -37.11
C SER A 105 28.64 -6.49 -36.76
N ASN A 106 29.90 -6.92 -36.69
CA ASN A 106 30.26 -8.28 -36.30
C ASN A 106 29.91 -8.55 -34.82
N LEU A 107 30.13 -7.60 -33.92
CA LEU A 107 29.77 -7.74 -32.50
C LEU A 107 28.25 -7.86 -32.32
N LEU A 108 27.47 -7.05 -33.04
CA LEU A 108 26.00 -7.16 -33.03
C LEU A 108 25.53 -8.50 -33.60
N HIS A 109 26.16 -8.99 -34.67
CA HIS A 109 25.83 -10.29 -35.24
C HIS A 109 26.16 -11.44 -34.26
N GLU A 110 27.29 -11.39 -33.56
CA GLU A 110 27.65 -12.38 -32.53
C GLU A 110 26.66 -12.37 -31.35
N GLN A 111 26.23 -11.18 -30.89
CA GLN A 111 25.20 -11.05 -29.85
C GLN A 111 23.84 -11.60 -30.31
N GLU A 112 23.47 -11.35 -31.56
CA GLU A 112 22.21 -11.82 -32.14
C GLU A 112 22.23 -13.34 -32.36
N VAL A 113 23.35 -13.91 -32.81
CA VAL A 113 23.55 -15.36 -32.93
C VAL A 113 23.50 -16.01 -31.54
N SER A 114 24.18 -15.45 -30.53
CA SER A 114 24.13 -15.97 -29.16
C SER A 114 22.71 -15.94 -28.58
N SER A 115 21.98 -14.84 -28.80
CA SER A 115 20.60 -14.70 -28.34
C SER A 115 19.66 -15.67 -29.06
N ASN A 116 19.86 -15.89 -30.36
CA ASN A 116 19.06 -16.84 -31.14
C ASN A 116 19.33 -18.30 -30.73
N VAL A 117 20.56 -18.65 -30.37
CA VAL A 117 20.91 -19.97 -29.83
C VAL A 117 20.20 -20.19 -28.48
N GLU A 118 20.20 -19.19 -27.60
CA GLU A 118 19.51 -19.27 -26.30
C GLU A 118 17.99 -19.35 -26.46
N LEU A 119 17.41 -18.55 -27.35
CA LEU A 119 15.98 -18.60 -27.69
C LEU A 119 15.58 -19.96 -28.30
N SER A 120 16.42 -20.53 -29.16
CA SER A 120 16.20 -21.85 -29.76
C SER A 120 16.24 -22.97 -28.71
N ALA A 121 17.20 -22.91 -27.78
CA ALA A 121 17.27 -23.85 -26.66
C ALA A 121 16.03 -23.77 -25.77
N ARG A 122 15.59 -22.56 -25.41
CA ARG A 122 14.37 -22.33 -24.63
C ARG A 122 13.10 -22.78 -25.37
N LEU A 123 13.07 -22.62 -26.69
CA LEU A 123 11.96 -23.11 -27.52
C LEU A 123 11.91 -24.64 -27.50
N GLN A 124 13.06 -25.32 -27.64
CA GLN A 124 13.14 -26.78 -27.53
C GLN A 124 12.71 -27.28 -26.14
N GLU A 125 13.17 -26.64 -25.06
CA GLU A 125 12.75 -26.97 -23.70
C GLU A 125 11.23 -26.81 -23.52
N SER A 126 10.67 -25.72 -24.05
CA SER A 126 9.23 -25.46 -24.03
C SER A 126 8.45 -26.49 -24.85
N GLU A 127 8.94 -26.90 -26.02
CA GLU A 127 8.32 -27.94 -26.84
C GLU A 127 8.35 -29.31 -26.15
N ILE A 128 9.47 -29.65 -25.50
CA ILE A 128 9.58 -30.89 -24.70
C ILE A 128 8.61 -30.84 -23.53
N ALA A 129 8.56 -29.73 -22.79
CA ALA A 129 7.62 -29.54 -21.70
C ALA A 129 6.16 -29.61 -22.17
N MET A 130 5.86 -29.05 -23.35
CA MET A 130 4.52 -29.09 -23.93
C MET A 130 4.13 -30.51 -24.37
N LYS A 131 5.06 -31.28 -24.95
CA LYS A 131 4.85 -32.71 -25.25
C LYS A 131 4.60 -33.52 -23.97
N GLN A 132 5.42 -33.34 -22.94
CA GLN A 132 5.22 -33.99 -21.64
C GLN A 132 3.88 -33.60 -21.00
N CYS A 133 3.47 -32.35 -21.13
CA CYS A 133 2.18 -31.87 -20.64
C CYS A 133 1.03 -32.51 -21.42
N LEU A 134 1.15 -32.66 -22.75
CA LEU A 134 0.16 -33.32 -23.60
C LEU A 134 0.05 -34.81 -23.29
N GLU A 135 1.16 -35.50 -23.07
CA GLU A 135 1.20 -36.89 -22.61
C GLU A 135 0.56 -37.04 -21.24
N ARG A 136 0.81 -36.10 -20.33
CA ARG A 136 0.22 -36.09 -18.99
C ARG A 136 -1.29 -35.81 -19.05
N VAL A 137 -1.73 -34.90 -19.91
CA VAL A 137 -3.16 -34.63 -20.15
C VAL A 137 -3.85 -35.85 -20.74
N THR A 138 -3.26 -36.52 -21.73
CA THR A 138 -3.84 -37.74 -22.32
C THR A 138 -3.85 -38.90 -21.32
N LYS A 139 -2.81 -39.06 -20.50
CA LYS A 139 -2.78 -40.01 -19.38
C LYS A 139 -3.89 -39.69 -18.37
N LEU A 140 -4.00 -38.44 -17.94
CA LEU A 140 -5.04 -37.99 -17.01
C LEU A 140 -6.44 -38.12 -17.61
N GLN A 141 -6.61 -37.96 -18.92
CA GLN A 141 -7.89 -38.20 -19.61
C GLN A 141 -8.25 -39.69 -19.62
N LYS A 142 -7.27 -40.58 -19.86
CA LYS A 142 -7.46 -42.03 -19.77
C LYS A 142 -7.74 -42.47 -18.33
N GLU A 143 -7.04 -41.92 -17.35
CA GLU A 143 -7.28 -42.16 -15.92
C GLU A 143 -8.64 -41.61 -15.49
N ASN A 144 -9.02 -40.41 -15.93
CA ASN A 144 -10.37 -39.86 -15.70
C ASN A 144 -11.44 -40.72 -16.36
N HIS A 145 -11.20 -41.24 -17.56
CA HIS A 145 -12.14 -42.12 -18.24
C HIS A 145 -12.25 -43.47 -17.50
N ALA A 146 -11.12 -44.05 -17.08
CA ALA A 146 -11.08 -45.26 -16.27
C ALA A 146 -11.73 -45.05 -14.89
N LEU A 147 -11.56 -43.87 -14.27
CA LEU A 147 -12.23 -43.47 -13.03
C LEU A 147 -13.72 -43.24 -13.25
N LYS A 148 -14.15 -42.62 -14.35
CA LYS A 148 -15.56 -42.49 -14.71
C LYS A 148 -16.20 -43.85 -14.97
N LEU A 149 -15.50 -44.75 -15.65
CA LEU A 149 -15.92 -46.14 -15.84
C LEU A 149 -15.91 -46.92 -14.53
N ARG A 150 -14.95 -46.69 -13.63
CA ARG A 150 -14.95 -47.25 -12.27
C ARG A 150 -16.08 -46.70 -11.43
N ILE A 151 -16.38 -45.41 -11.48
CA ILE A 151 -17.53 -44.78 -10.81
C ILE A 151 -18.84 -45.31 -11.39
N ALA A 152 -18.93 -45.50 -12.71
CA ALA A 152 -20.08 -46.12 -13.36
C ALA A 152 -20.22 -47.60 -13.00
N ARG A 153 -19.10 -48.33 -12.84
CA ARG A 153 -19.09 -49.72 -12.34
C ARG A 153 -19.35 -49.80 -10.84
N PHE A 154 -18.93 -48.81 -10.06
CA PHE A 154 -19.17 -48.69 -8.62
C PHE A 154 -20.61 -48.28 -8.35
N SER A 155 -21.24 -47.44 -9.19
CA SER A 155 -22.67 -47.18 -9.15
C SER A 155 -23.47 -48.41 -9.59
N SER A 156 -22.95 -49.19 -10.54
CA SER A 156 -23.55 -50.48 -10.92
C SER A 156 -23.40 -51.54 -9.80
N GLN A 157 -22.24 -51.66 -9.15
CA GLN A 157 -22.01 -52.54 -8.00
C GLN A 157 -22.74 -52.05 -6.73
N SER A 158 -22.85 -50.74 -6.50
CA SER A 158 -23.69 -50.15 -5.47
C SER A 158 -25.17 -50.44 -5.73
N ASN A 159 -25.62 -50.40 -6.99
CA ASN A 159 -26.98 -50.78 -7.36
C ASN A 159 -27.23 -52.29 -7.26
N LEU A 160 -26.18 -53.13 -7.31
CA LEU A 160 -26.28 -54.57 -7.02
C LEU A 160 -26.22 -54.87 -5.51
N ILE A 161 -25.41 -54.16 -4.73
CA ILE A 161 -25.37 -54.26 -3.25
C ILE A 161 -26.65 -53.71 -2.62
N CYS A 162 -27.30 -52.71 -3.24
CA CYS A 162 -28.59 -52.19 -2.80
C CYS A 162 -29.80 -53.09 -3.15
N LYS A 163 -29.61 -54.22 -3.84
CA LYS A 163 -30.69 -55.16 -4.17
C LYS A 163 -30.86 -56.32 -3.19
N ASP A 164 -29.90 -56.57 -2.30
CA ASP A 164 -29.98 -57.61 -1.26
C ASP A 164 -29.95 -57.05 0.17
N GLY A 165 -30.74 -55.99 0.41
CA GLY A 165 -30.90 -55.38 1.72
C GLY A 165 -32.34 -54.96 1.99
N ASN A 166 -33.24 -55.94 2.11
CA ASN A 166 -34.57 -55.67 2.62
C ASN A 166 -34.50 -55.44 4.14
N ALA A 167 -34.71 -54.18 4.53
CA ALA A 167 -35.09 -53.65 5.86
C ALA A 167 -34.12 -54.00 7.02
N ILE A 168 -33.49 -53.05 7.72
CA ILE A 168 -34.08 -52.25 8.81
C ILE A 168 -33.11 -51.08 9.07
N GLY A 169 -33.28 -49.94 8.41
CA GLY A 169 -32.49 -48.74 8.67
C GLY A 169 -33.40 -47.50 8.66
N PRO A 170 -33.20 -46.51 9.54
CA PRO A 170 -34.04 -45.33 9.55
C PRO A 170 -33.98 -44.60 8.19
N ARG A 171 -35.15 -44.11 7.75
CA ARG A 171 -35.28 -43.30 6.53
C ARG A 171 -35.18 -41.82 6.86
N PHE A 172 -34.50 -41.06 6.02
CA PHE A 172 -34.46 -39.60 6.10
C PHE A 172 -34.86 -39.00 4.75
N SER A 173 -36.03 -38.35 4.70
CA SER A 173 -36.52 -37.69 3.50
C SER A 173 -36.13 -36.22 3.48
N LEU A 174 -35.52 -35.77 2.39
CA LEU A 174 -35.22 -34.35 2.16
C LEU A 174 -36.46 -33.55 1.77
N LYS A 175 -37.51 -34.22 1.30
CA LYS A 175 -38.74 -33.58 0.81
C LYS A 175 -39.96 -34.37 1.22
N GLU A 176 -40.96 -33.67 1.74
CA GLU A 176 -42.28 -34.21 2.01
C GLU A 176 -43.27 -33.56 1.04
N LYS A 177 -43.93 -34.37 0.22
CA LYS A 177 -44.87 -33.89 -0.83
C LYS A 177 -44.23 -32.81 -1.74
N GLY A 178 -42.93 -32.93 -2.01
CA GLY A 178 -42.17 -31.99 -2.84
C GLY A 178 -41.64 -30.73 -2.12
N VAL A 179 -42.01 -30.51 -0.86
CA VAL A 179 -41.58 -29.37 -0.04
C VAL A 179 -40.42 -29.79 0.86
N VAL A 180 -39.43 -28.91 1.05
CA VAL A 180 -38.31 -29.17 2.00
C VAL A 180 -38.81 -28.87 3.41
N PRO A 181 -38.84 -29.85 4.34
CA PRO A 181 -39.34 -29.63 5.69
C PRO A 181 -38.46 -28.69 6.52
N ASP A 182 -39.03 -28.05 7.55
CA ASP A 182 -38.37 -26.99 8.33
C ASP A 182 -37.07 -27.45 9.02
N ASN A 183 -37.03 -28.68 9.52
CA ASN A 183 -35.82 -29.28 10.11
C ASN A 183 -34.71 -29.48 9.06
N VAL A 184 -35.06 -29.85 7.82
CA VAL A 184 -34.11 -29.97 6.71
C VAL A 184 -33.64 -28.59 6.26
N GLN A 185 -34.52 -27.59 6.21
CA GLN A 185 -34.13 -26.21 5.93
C GLN A 185 -33.16 -25.66 6.99
N ALA A 186 -33.41 -25.94 8.27
CA ALA A 186 -32.50 -25.58 9.36
C ALA A 186 -31.12 -26.24 9.18
N LEU A 187 -31.08 -27.55 8.91
CA LEU A 187 -29.84 -28.26 8.58
C LEU A 187 -29.08 -27.62 7.41
N ILE A 188 -29.78 -27.25 6.35
CA ILE A 188 -29.18 -26.61 5.17
C ILE A 188 -28.56 -25.25 5.55
N ARG A 189 -29.26 -24.42 6.33
CA ARG A 189 -28.73 -23.13 6.80
C ARG A 189 -27.51 -23.34 7.71
N ASP A 190 -27.56 -24.31 8.61
CA ASP A 190 -26.43 -24.65 9.50
C ASP A 190 -25.22 -25.13 8.70
N LEU A 191 -25.38 -26.02 7.71
CA LEU A 191 -24.28 -26.45 6.85
C LEU A 191 -23.66 -25.28 6.08
N MET A 192 -24.49 -24.40 5.51
CA MET A 192 -24.00 -23.20 4.84
C MET A 192 -23.27 -22.28 5.81
N ALA A 193 -23.79 -22.04 7.00
CA ALA A 193 -23.13 -21.25 8.04
C ALA A 193 -21.73 -21.79 8.39
N HIS A 194 -21.53 -23.10 8.34
CA HIS A 194 -20.23 -23.74 8.56
C HIS A 194 -19.35 -23.82 7.29
N GLY A 195 -19.69 -23.07 6.24
CA GLY A 195 -18.86 -22.89 5.05
C GLY A 195 -19.07 -23.92 3.93
N VAL A 196 -20.08 -24.79 4.05
CA VAL A 196 -20.43 -25.72 2.96
C VAL A 196 -21.08 -24.94 1.81
N THR A 197 -20.52 -25.07 0.60
CA THR A 197 -21.06 -24.35 -0.57
C THR A 197 -22.41 -24.94 -1.01
N PRO A 198 -23.28 -24.15 -1.67
CA PRO A 198 -24.62 -24.61 -2.05
C PRO A 198 -24.63 -25.92 -2.85
N GLU A 199 -23.64 -26.13 -3.71
CA GLU A 199 -23.48 -27.33 -4.53
C GLU A 199 -23.00 -28.54 -3.72
N GLN A 200 -22.32 -28.32 -2.59
CA GLN A 200 -21.77 -29.37 -1.73
C GLN A 200 -22.72 -29.78 -0.60
N VAL A 201 -23.76 -29.00 -0.30
CA VAL A 201 -24.72 -29.34 0.77
C VAL A 201 -25.35 -30.72 0.56
N PHE A 202 -25.86 -31.02 -0.64
CA PHE A 202 -26.45 -32.32 -0.91
C PHE A 202 -25.43 -33.48 -0.86
N PRO A 203 -24.25 -33.40 -1.52
CA PRO A 203 -23.17 -34.38 -1.34
C PRO A 203 -22.78 -34.62 0.12
N VAL A 204 -22.67 -33.57 0.94
CA VAL A 204 -22.35 -33.71 2.37
C VAL A 204 -23.45 -34.47 3.11
N ILE A 205 -24.72 -34.14 2.88
CA ILE A 205 -25.84 -34.88 3.50
C ILE A 205 -25.83 -36.35 3.05
N GLN A 206 -25.55 -36.62 1.76
CA GLN A 206 -25.40 -38.00 1.25
C GLN A 206 -24.29 -38.77 1.96
N LEU A 207 -23.12 -38.15 2.15
CA LEU A 207 -22.00 -38.79 2.85
C LEU A 207 -22.32 -39.08 4.31
N VAL A 208 -22.90 -38.13 5.03
CA VAL A 208 -23.25 -38.27 6.46
C VAL A 208 -24.33 -39.33 6.66
N THR A 209 -25.39 -39.31 5.84
CA THR A 209 -26.46 -40.32 5.92
C THR A 209 -25.98 -41.71 5.52
N GLY A 210 -25.15 -41.81 4.48
CA GLY A 210 -24.51 -43.07 4.07
C GLY A 210 -23.61 -43.66 5.16
N ALA A 211 -22.77 -42.83 5.80
CA ALA A 211 -21.94 -43.26 6.92
C ALA A 211 -22.75 -43.68 8.15
N SER A 212 -23.95 -43.11 8.33
CA SER A 212 -24.85 -43.42 9.45
C SER A 212 -25.80 -44.59 9.17
N GLY A 213 -25.70 -45.25 8.01
CA GLY A 213 -26.63 -46.32 7.61
C GLY A 213 -28.08 -45.85 7.38
N VAL A 214 -28.29 -44.53 7.22
CA VAL A 214 -29.59 -43.91 7.01
C VAL A 214 -29.87 -43.85 5.50
N ARG A 215 -31.06 -44.31 5.08
CA ARG A 215 -31.46 -44.21 3.67
C ARG A 215 -31.97 -42.80 3.38
N LEU A 216 -31.24 -42.07 2.52
CA LEU A 216 -31.62 -40.74 2.05
C LEU A 216 -32.64 -40.82 0.90
N GLU A 217 -33.78 -40.14 1.04
CA GLU A 217 -34.79 -40.03 -0.01
C GLU A 217 -34.91 -38.57 -0.52
N GLY A 218 -34.97 -38.40 -1.85
CA GLY A 218 -35.07 -37.10 -2.51
C GLY A 218 -33.72 -36.41 -2.76
N THR A 219 -33.79 -35.21 -3.35
CA THR A 219 -32.64 -34.37 -3.70
C THR A 219 -32.94 -32.89 -3.48
N VAL A 220 -31.92 -32.09 -3.19
CA VAL A 220 -32.00 -30.62 -3.13
C VAL A 220 -30.98 -30.01 -4.08
N SER A 221 -31.39 -28.96 -4.80
CA SER A 221 -30.53 -28.27 -5.75
C SER A 221 -29.76 -27.13 -5.07
N GLY A 222 -28.61 -26.74 -5.61
CA GLY A 222 -27.88 -25.56 -5.14
C GLY A 222 -28.74 -24.29 -5.14
N ARG A 223 -29.65 -24.14 -6.12
CA ARG A 223 -30.62 -23.01 -6.16
C ARG A 223 -31.57 -23.03 -4.97
N THR A 224 -32.09 -24.20 -4.60
CA THR A 224 -32.97 -24.36 -3.42
C THR A 224 -32.21 -24.04 -2.14
N VAL A 225 -30.98 -24.54 -2.03
CA VAL A 225 -30.09 -24.30 -0.89
C VAL A 225 -29.80 -22.80 -0.72
N THR A 226 -29.41 -22.11 -1.80
CA THR A 226 -29.20 -20.65 -1.78
C THR A 226 -30.45 -19.89 -1.33
N ARG A 227 -31.63 -20.30 -1.78
CA ARG A 227 -32.90 -19.66 -1.38
C ARG A 227 -33.20 -19.85 0.10
N ILE A 228 -33.01 -21.07 0.61
CA ILE A 228 -33.15 -21.40 2.04
C ILE A 228 -32.18 -20.57 2.91
N ALA A 229 -30.98 -20.26 2.42
CA ALA A 229 -30.07 -19.36 3.10
C ALA A 229 -30.60 -17.91 3.13
N ILE A 230 -31.10 -17.39 2.00
CA ILE A 230 -31.68 -16.04 1.92
C ILE A 230 -32.88 -15.89 2.85
N GLU A 231 -33.72 -16.92 2.99
CA GLU A 231 -34.80 -16.95 3.99
C GLU A 231 -34.29 -16.69 5.41
N GLY A 232 -33.11 -17.26 5.75
CA GLY A 232 -32.42 -16.98 7.00
C GLY A 232 -32.00 -15.51 7.16
N GLY A 233 -31.62 -14.85 6.06
CA GLY A 233 -31.33 -13.41 6.05
C GLY A 233 -32.57 -12.54 6.27
N VAL A 234 -33.71 -12.88 5.66
CA VAL A 234 -34.97 -12.17 5.88
C VAL A 234 -35.44 -12.34 7.33
N ALA A 235 -35.34 -13.56 7.89
CA ALA A 235 -35.64 -13.79 9.29
C ALA A 235 -34.70 -13.00 10.22
N ASP A 236 -33.45 -12.80 9.81
CA ASP A 236 -32.51 -11.97 10.54
C ASP A 236 -32.90 -10.50 10.55
N ASP A 237 -33.43 -9.96 9.42
CA ASP A 237 -33.98 -8.60 9.37
C ASP A 237 -35.09 -8.43 10.42
N LEU A 238 -36.02 -9.39 10.50
CA LEU A 238 -37.09 -9.37 11.50
C LEU A 238 -36.55 -9.36 12.93
N MET A 239 -35.58 -10.25 13.22
CA MET A 239 -34.97 -10.38 14.53
C MET A 239 -34.25 -9.09 14.96
N VAL A 240 -33.50 -8.47 14.05
CA VAL A 240 -32.76 -7.24 14.36
C VAL A 240 -33.72 -6.09 14.63
N ILE A 241 -34.80 -5.93 13.84
CA ILE A 241 -35.79 -4.88 14.10
C ILE A 241 -36.50 -5.10 15.44
N GLU A 242 -36.85 -6.35 15.78
CA GLU A 242 -37.42 -6.66 17.10
C GLU A 242 -36.45 -6.30 18.24
N ALA A 243 -35.16 -6.60 18.07
CA ALA A 243 -34.12 -6.22 19.03
C ALA A 243 -33.99 -4.69 19.15
N VAL A 244 -33.99 -3.94 18.05
CA VAL A 244 -33.95 -2.47 18.05
C VAL A 244 -35.19 -1.89 18.73
N LYS A 245 -36.38 -2.44 18.49
CA LYS A 245 -37.63 -2.03 19.14
C LYS A 245 -37.60 -2.24 20.65
N ASN A 246 -37.01 -3.34 21.11
CA ASN A 246 -36.95 -3.69 22.53
C ASN A 246 -35.76 -3.06 23.26
N ALA A 247 -34.75 -2.56 22.52
CA ALA A 247 -33.58 -1.91 23.11
C ALA A 247 -33.92 -0.57 23.77
N ARG A 248 -33.26 -0.25 24.89
CA ARG A 248 -33.28 1.10 25.49
C ARG A 248 -32.29 2.03 24.80
N GLY A 249 -31.19 1.49 24.26
CA GLY A 249 -30.21 2.22 23.46
C GLY A 249 -29.55 1.33 22.44
N ILE A 250 -29.06 1.92 21.35
CA ILE A 250 -28.23 1.22 20.37
C ILE A 250 -26.94 1.99 20.13
N THR A 251 -25.86 1.29 19.79
CA THR A 251 -24.62 1.90 19.32
C THR A 251 -24.21 1.29 18.00
N TYR A 252 -23.57 2.07 17.14
CA TYR A 252 -23.14 1.64 15.82
C TYR A 252 -21.62 1.48 15.74
N SER A 253 -21.15 0.55 14.91
CA SER A 253 -19.75 0.47 14.53
C SER A 253 -19.62 -0.01 13.09
N SER A 254 -18.65 0.55 12.37
CA SER A 254 -18.33 0.12 11.01
C SER A 254 -16.83 0.07 10.77
N ASP A 255 -16.44 -0.71 9.78
CA ASP A 255 -15.09 -0.72 9.23
C ASP A 255 -15.14 -0.88 7.72
N GLU A 256 -14.11 -0.39 7.03
CA GLU A 256 -14.02 -0.46 5.58
C GLU A 256 -12.71 -1.07 5.10
N THR A 257 -12.79 -1.86 4.03
CA THR A 257 -11.60 -2.32 3.33
C THR A 257 -11.85 -2.48 1.85
N THR A 258 -10.77 -2.47 1.08
CA THR A 258 -10.84 -2.74 -0.36
C THR A 258 -10.51 -4.21 -0.63
N ILE A 259 -11.47 -4.94 -1.20
CA ILE A 259 -11.30 -6.35 -1.61
C ILE A 259 -11.39 -6.41 -3.12
N ARG A 260 -10.25 -6.68 -3.79
CA ARG A 260 -10.15 -6.75 -5.27
C ARG A 260 -10.69 -5.48 -5.94
N ASN A 261 -10.18 -4.31 -5.53
CA ASN A 261 -10.54 -2.98 -6.05
C ASN A 261 -12.01 -2.57 -5.85
N ILE A 262 -12.74 -3.26 -4.96
CA ILE A 262 -14.10 -2.89 -4.57
C ILE A 262 -14.10 -2.60 -3.08
N THR A 263 -14.57 -1.41 -2.70
CA THR A 263 -14.77 -1.03 -1.30
C THR A 263 -15.88 -1.86 -0.68
N HIS A 264 -15.62 -2.43 0.48
CA HIS A 264 -16.61 -3.14 1.29
C HIS A 264 -16.65 -2.50 2.68
N GLU A 265 -17.85 -2.33 3.20
CA GLU A 265 -18.14 -1.80 4.54
C GLU A 265 -18.81 -2.89 5.37
N SER A 266 -18.22 -3.23 6.52
CA SER A 266 -18.86 -4.05 7.54
C SER A 266 -19.62 -3.15 8.50
N ARG A 267 -20.82 -3.58 8.90
CA ARG A 267 -21.68 -2.82 9.80
C ARG A 267 -22.16 -3.68 10.96
N THR A 268 -22.08 -3.14 12.17
CA THR A 268 -22.57 -3.79 13.38
C THR A 268 -23.31 -2.79 14.27
N ILE A 269 -24.23 -3.32 15.06
CA ILE A 269 -24.90 -2.57 16.13
C ILE A 269 -24.82 -3.34 17.44
N ASN A 270 -24.74 -2.63 18.56
CA ASN A 270 -25.04 -3.21 19.86
C ASN A 270 -26.39 -2.69 20.32
N THR A 271 -27.27 -3.60 20.74
CA THR A 271 -28.53 -3.24 21.39
C THR A 271 -28.36 -3.40 22.89
N ILE A 272 -28.72 -2.39 23.67
CA ILE A 272 -28.68 -2.38 25.14
C ILE A 272 -30.11 -2.50 25.66
N ASP A 273 -30.38 -3.50 26.50
CA ASP A 273 -31.70 -3.70 27.11
C ASP A 273 -31.90 -2.82 28.37
N SER A 274 -33.05 -2.95 29.03
CA SER A 274 -33.35 -2.20 30.26
C SER A 274 -32.50 -2.62 31.46
N GLY A 275 -31.97 -3.84 31.47
CA GLY A 275 -31.07 -4.36 32.51
C GLY A 275 -29.60 -3.99 32.27
N GLY A 276 -29.29 -3.30 31.17
CA GLY A 276 -27.93 -2.95 30.79
C GLY A 276 -27.17 -4.07 30.06
N ASN A 277 -27.83 -5.19 29.72
CA ASN A 277 -27.18 -6.22 28.91
C ASN A 277 -27.09 -5.75 27.46
N HIS A 278 -25.92 -5.94 26.85
CA HIS A 278 -25.70 -5.64 25.44
C HIS A 278 -25.67 -6.90 24.58
N ARG A 279 -26.19 -6.80 23.36
CA ARG A 279 -26.06 -7.83 22.32
C ARG A 279 -25.59 -7.20 21.03
N CYS A 280 -24.48 -7.73 20.50
CA CYS A 280 -23.95 -7.32 19.20
C CYS A 280 -24.67 -8.06 18.07
N PHE A 281 -25.13 -7.31 17.07
CA PHE A 281 -25.69 -7.81 15.81
C PHE A 281 -24.84 -7.35 14.63
N SER A 282 -24.55 -8.27 13.72
CA SER A 282 -24.03 -7.98 12.39
C SER A 282 -25.16 -7.55 11.47
N LEU A 283 -25.00 -6.40 10.83
CA LEU A 283 -25.84 -5.93 9.74
C LEU A 283 -25.29 -6.37 8.37
N GLY A 284 -24.18 -7.09 8.34
CA GLY A 284 -23.56 -7.64 7.14
C GLY A 284 -22.42 -6.80 6.59
N VAL A 285 -21.89 -7.25 5.45
CA VAL A 285 -20.81 -6.60 4.71
C VAL A 285 -21.32 -6.22 3.33
N HIS A 286 -21.28 -4.93 3.03
CA HIS A 286 -21.88 -4.34 1.84
C HIS A 286 -20.84 -3.75 0.92
N SER A 287 -21.00 -3.88 -0.40
CA SER A 287 -20.13 -3.19 -1.34
C SER A 287 -20.57 -1.74 -1.54
N ALA A 288 -19.62 -0.81 -1.50
CA ALA A 288 -19.87 0.61 -1.69
C ALA A 288 -19.21 1.10 -2.98
N VAL A 289 -19.83 2.08 -3.64
CA VAL A 289 -19.28 2.71 -4.86
C VAL A 289 -18.03 3.53 -4.54
N ASN A 290 -17.97 4.11 -3.34
CA ASN A 290 -16.87 4.89 -2.78
C ASN A 290 -16.89 4.83 -1.24
N HIS A 291 -15.86 5.41 -0.59
CA HIS A 291 -15.67 5.45 0.87
C HIS A 291 -16.05 6.82 1.48
N THR A 292 -16.97 7.57 0.86
CA THR A 292 -17.36 8.89 1.42
C THR A 292 -18.34 8.70 2.57
N ALA A 293 -18.21 9.55 3.59
CA ALA A 293 -19.11 9.56 4.75
C ALA A 293 -20.60 9.64 4.37
N ASP A 294 -20.92 10.39 3.31
CA ASP A 294 -22.31 10.57 2.85
C ASP A 294 -22.85 9.30 2.18
N THR A 295 -21.99 8.57 1.45
CA THR A 295 -22.36 7.27 0.86
C THR A 295 -22.56 6.21 1.94
N GLN A 296 -21.73 6.19 2.97
CA GLN A 296 -21.87 5.28 4.12
C GLN A 296 -23.20 5.52 4.86
N LEU A 297 -23.49 6.78 5.22
CA LEU A 297 -24.76 7.10 5.90
C LEU A 297 -25.97 6.76 5.04
N THR A 298 -25.97 7.16 3.76
CA THR A 298 -27.08 6.85 2.84
C THR A 298 -27.27 5.33 2.70
N GLY A 299 -26.16 4.59 2.59
CA GLY A 299 -26.20 3.14 2.52
C GLY A 299 -26.76 2.48 3.78
N LEU A 300 -26.50 3.05 4.97
CA LEU A 300 -27.10 2.59 6.22
C LEU A 300 -28.59 2.94 6.29
N GLN A 301 -28.97 4.18 5.93
CA GLN A 301 -30.37 4.63 5.93
C GLN A 301 -31.24 3.75 5.04
N LEU A 302 -30.78 3.46 3.81
CA LEU A 302 -31.48 2.57 2.89
C LEU A 302 -31.61 1.15 3.47
N GLN A 303 -30.53 0.62 4.06
CA GLN A 303 -30.58 -0.70 4.69
C GLN A 303 -31.58 -0.75 5.84
N VAL A 304 -31.57 0.25 6.73
CA VAL A 304 -32.49 0.33 7.85
C VAL A 304 -33.92 0.43 7.34
N GLY A 305 -34.20 1.31 6.37
CA GLY A 305 -35.51 1.42 5.74
C GLY A 305 -36.01 0.10 5.15
N ASP A 306 -35.16 -0.61 4.40
CA ASP A 306 -35.50 -1.94 3.84
C ASP A 306 -35.84 -2.95 4.95
N MET A 307 -35.09 -2.95 6.05
CA MET A 307 -35.34 -3.84 7.20
C MET A 307 -36.68 -3.52 7.88
N PHE A 308 -37.01 -2.25 8.07
CA PHE A 308 -38.32 -1.83 8.62
C PHE A 308 -39.47 -2.12 7.65
N GLU A 309 -39.29 -1.96 6.35
CA GLU A 309 -40.29 -2.35 5.34
C GLU A 309 -40.58 -3.85 5.41
N ILE A 310 -39.53 -4.67 5.47
CA ILE A 310 -39.64 -6.13 5.62
C ILE A 310 -40.37 -6.49 6.90
N TYR A 311 -40.01 -5.86 8.02
CA TYR A 311 -40.65 -6.10 9.31
C TYR A 311 -42.14 -5.72 9.29
N ASN A 312 -42.47 -4.52 8.83
CA ASN A 312 -43.85 -4.03 8.78
C ASN A 312 -44.71 -4.83 7.81
N SER A 313 -44.12 -5.38 6.74
CA SER A 313 -44.80 -6.27 5.80
C SER A 313 -45.04 -7.68 6.36
N SER A 314 -44.39 -8.04 7.47
CA SER A 314 -44.51 -9.35 8.12
C SER A 314 -45.55 -9.38 9.24
N LEU A 315 -46.17 -8.24 9.54
CA LEU A 315 -47.07 -8.09 10.67
C LEU A 315 -48.36 -8.90 10.51
N GLU A 316 -48.79 -9.50 11.61
CA GLU A 316 -50.05 -10.23 11.69
C GLU A 316 -51.21 -9.28 12.09
N PHE A 317 -52.45 -9.76 11.94
CA PHE A 317 -53.63 -8.96 12.25
C PHE A 317 -53.63 -8.49 13.72
N GLY A 318 -53.70 -7.18 13.93
CA GLY A 318 -53.67 -6.56 15.26
C GLY A 318 -52.29 -6.07 15.70
N GLU A 319 -51.21 -6.35 14.97
CA GLU A 319 -49.90 -5.74 15.21
C GLU A 319 -49.81 -4.35 14.54
N SER A 320 -49.17 -3.39 15.21
CA SER A 320 -48.97 -2.02 14.68
C SER A 320 -47.63 -1.87 13.96
N PRO A 321 -47.57 -1.11 12.85
CA PRO A 321 -46.33 -0.81 12.16
C PRO A 321 -45.36 -0.05 13.06
N SER A 322 -44.07 -0.34 12.88
CA SER A 322 -42.98 0.35 13.57
C SER A 322 -42.40 1.44 12.68
N ASP A 323 -42.15 2.61 13.24
CA ASP A 323 -41.51 3.73 12.56
C ASP A 323 -40.00 3.49 12.44
N GLU A 324 -39.43 3.67 11.24
CA GLU A 324 -38.00 3.50 11.00
C GLU A 324 -37.13 4.50 11.77
N ARG A 325 -37.69 5.68 12.11
CA ARG A 325 -37.02 6.74 12.87
C ARG A 325 -36.68 6.31 14.31
N ILE A 326 -37.26 5.21 14.79
CA ILE A 326 -36.88 4.60 16.07
C ILE A 326 -35.41 4.20 16.10
N PHE A 327 -34.85 3.78 14.97
CA PHE A 327 -33.43 3.40 14.88
C PHE A 327 -32.49 4.57 15.22
N PRO A 328 -32.51 5.70 14.48
CA PRO A 328 -31.65 6.83 14.79
C PRO A 328 -31.98 7.48 16.14
N LEU A 329 -33.24 7.44 16.59
CA LEU A 329 -33.62 7.93 17.93
C LEU A 329 -32.92 7.18 19.07
N LYS A 330 -32.79 5.86 18.94
CA LYS A 330 -32.12 5.01 19.94
C LYS A 330 -30.60 5.03 19.81
N LEU A 331 -30.04 5.63 18.76
CA LEU A 331 -28.61 5.65 18.50
C LEU A 331 -27.90 6.58 19.51
N ASN A 332 -27.19 5.99 20.46
CA ASN A 332 -26.55 6.71 21.56
C ASN A 332 -25.04 6.86 21.39
N GLY A 333 -24.44 6.11 20.47
CA GLY A 333 -23.03 6.25 20.19
C GLY A 333 -22.54 5.52 18.96
N ILE A 334 -21.32 5.86 18.56
CA ILE A 334 -20.62 5.27 17.42
C ILE A 334 -19.14 5.04 17.74
N ASN A 335 -18.64 3.84 17.43
CA ASN A 335 -17.23 3.49 17.51
C ASN A 335 -16.67 3.22 16.10
N THR A 336 -15.71 4.05 15.69
CA THR A 336 -15.01 3.96 14.41
C THR A 336 -13.52 4.25 14.57
N GLU A 337 -12.73 4.11 13.49
CA GLU A 337 -11.35 4.58 13.48
C GLU A 337 -11.25 6.12 13.55
N HIS A 338 -10.02 6.63 13.71
CA HIS A 338 -9.77 8.07 13.87
C HIS A 338 -9.65 8.86 12.55
N ALA A 339 -9.99 8.26 11.42
CA ALA A 339 -9.91 8.90 10.11
C ALA A 339 -10.91 10.07 9.98
N SER A 340 -10.58 11.06 9.15
CA SER A 340 -11.36 12.31 9.08
C SER A 340 -12.75 12.14 8.48
N ASP A 341 -12.87 11.24 7.51
CA ASP A 341 -14.11 10.74 6.93
C ASP A 341 -14.95 10.00 7.99
N GLN A 342 -14.35 9.14 8.80
CA GLN A 342 -15.06 8.42 9.87
C GLN A 342 -15.57 9.36 10.97
N LYS A 343 -14.82 10.42 11.31
CA LYS A 343 -15.33 11.51 12.16
C LYS A 343 -16.48 12.29 11.50
N LYS A 344 -16.47 12.41 10.16
CA LYS A 344 -17.60 13.01 9.43
C LYS A 344 -18.83 12.11 9.48
N VAL A 345 -18.67 10.79 9.37
CA VAL A 345 -19.76 9.81 9.54
C VAL A 345 -20.40 9.95 10.91
N ALA A 346 -19.59 10.03 11.97
CA ALA A 346 -20.09 10.21 13.32
C ALA A 346 -20.94 11.47 13.48
N ARG A 347 -20.49 12.61 12.93
CA ARG A 347 -21.28 13.85 12.91
C ARG A 347 -22.59 13.68 12.14
N ASN A 348 -22.52 13.14 10.92
CA ASN A 348 -23.69 12.92 10.08
C ASN A 348 -24.72 11.99 10.76
N MET A 349 -24.28 10.99 11.54
CA MET A 349 -25.17 10.13 12.33
C MET A 349 -25.83 10.85 13.50
N GLY A 350 -25.08 11.73 14.20
CA GLY A 350 -25.65 12.60 15.22
C GLY A 350 -26.72 13.52 14.63
N ASP A 351 -26.45 14.12 13.47
CA ASP A 351 -27.42 14.95 12.74
C ASP A 351 -28.64 14.14 12.28
N TRP A 352 -28.46 12.87 11.88
CA TRP A 352 -29.56 11.98 11.51
C TRP A 352 -30.49 11.68 12.70
N LYS A 353 -29.94 11.47 13.91
CA LYS A 353 -30.73 11.35 15.15
C LYS A 353 -31.58 12.59 15.40
N VAL A 354 -30.95 13.77 15.43
CA VAL A 354 -31.63 15.05 15.69
C VAL A 354 -32.71 15.33 14.65
N THR A 355 -32.42 15.11 13.36
CA THR A 355 -33.36 15.34 12.27
C THR A 355 -34.54 14.37 12.32
N SER A 356 -34.31 13.12 12.72
CA SER A 356 -35.36 12.11 12.87
C SER A 356 -36.30 12.42 14.03
N ASP A 357 -35.76 12.88 15.17
CA ASP A 357 -36.54 13.34 16.32
C ASP A 357 -37.47 14.49 15.94
N ARG A 358 -36.89 15.54 15.34
CA ARG A 358 -37.65 16.69 14.84
C ARG A 358 -38.75 16.28 13.87
N SER A 359 -38.45 15.38 12.93
CA SER A 359 -39.41 14.92 11.92
C SER A 359 -40.56 14.12 12.53
N LEU A 360 -40.31 13.35 13.59
CA LEU A 360 -41.31 12.57 14.29
C LEU A 360 -42.23 13.47 15.13
N THR A 361 -41.68 14.51 15.74
CA THR A 361 -42.43 15.57 16.44
C THR A 361 -43.34 16.34 15.48
N VAL A 362 -42.85 16.74 14.30
CA VAL A 362 -43.67 17.42 13.27
C VAL A 362 -44.78 16.51 12.73
N ALA A 363 -44.50 15.23 12.52
CA ALA A 363 -45.52 14.28 12.07
C ALA A 363 -46.66 14.09 13.09
N LYS A 364 -46.33 14.13 14.40
CA LYS A 364 -47.33 14.12 15.48
C LYS A 364 -48.16 15.41 15.55
N ALA A 365 -47.71 16.52 14.94
CA ALA A 365 -48.37 17.82 14.94
C ALA A 365 -49.35 18.06 13.76
N GLY A 366 -49.43 17.17 12.76
CA GLY A 366 -50.60 17.13 11.86
C GLY A 366 -50.46 17.61 10.39
N CYS A 367 -49.33 17.37 9.71
CA CYS A 367 -49.19 17.16 8.23
C CYS A 367 -48.52 18.29 7.36
N PRO A 368 -47.71 17.93 6.32
CA PRO A 368 -47.04 18.86 5.37
C PRO A 368 -47.94 19.66 4.40
N THR A 369 -49.20 19.29 4.18
CA THR A 369 -50.05 19.91 3.13
C THR A 369 -50.46 21.35 3.44
N VAL A 370 -50.47 21.73 4.73
CA VAL A 370 -50.70 23.10 5.20
C VAL A 370 -49.50 24.02 4.89
N TRP A 371 -48.30 23.43 4.74
CA TRP A 371 -47.05 24.14 4.45
C TRP A 371 -47.02 24.72 3.03
N GLU A 372 -47.54 23.98 2.06
CA GLU A 372 -47.53 24.39 0.65
C GLU A 372 -48.58 25.48 0.32
N THR A 373 -49.54 25.74 1.20
CA THR A 373 -50.58 26.77 1.01
C THR A 373 -50.18 28.18 1.48
N LEU A 374 -49.01 28.34 2.09
CA LEU A 374 -48.55 29.62 2.65
C LEU A 374 -47.80 30.49 1.62
N SER A 375 -47.94 31.81 1.68
CA SER A 375 -47.26 32.75 0.75
C SER A 375 -45.74 32.84 1.01
N GLY A 376 -44.96 33.35 0.05
CA GLY A 376 -43.49 33.43 0.16
C GLY A 376 -42.98 34.25 1.37
N THR A 377 -43.74 35.27 1.79
CA THR A 377 -43.49 36.07 2.99
C THR A 377 -43.95 35.38 4.27
N GLU A 378 -45.06 34.64 4.25
CA GLU A 378 -45.51 33.82 5.38
C GLU A 378 -44.59 32.61 5.60
N ARG A 379 -44.08 31.99 4.53
CA ARG A 379 -43.05 30.94 4.58
C ARG A 379 -41.75 31.47 5.14
N ALA A 380 -41.32 32.69 4.80
CA ALA A 380 -40.10 33.29 5.34
C ALA A 380 -40.26 33.73 6.82
N GLN A 381 -41.44 34.19 7.21
CA GLN A 381 -41.80 34.51 8.60
C GLN A 381 -41.88 33.22 9.43
N LEU A 382 -42.54 32.17 8.93
CA LEU A 382 -42.57 30.83 9.52
C LEU A 382 -41.21 30.13 9.48
N HIS A 383 -40.31 30.42 8.53
CA HIS A 383 -38.93 29.92 8.56
C HIS A 383 -38.13 30.61 9.67
N LYS A 384 -38.41 31.89 9.94
CA LYS A 384 -37.74 32.70 10.96
C LYS A 384 -38.30 32.46 12.38
N GLU A 385 -39.58 32.10 12.47
CA GLU A 385 -40.26 31.61 13.67
C GLU A 385 -39.96 30.13 13.91
N ALA A 386 -39.97 29.26 12.89
CA ALA A 386 -39.50 27.88 13.00
C ALA A 386 -38.01 27.80 13.35
N TYR A 387 -37.15 28.69 12.84
CA TYR A 387 -35.73 28.77 13.27
C TYR A 387 -35.57 29.27 14.72
N ARG A 388 -36.54 30.02 15.26
CA ARG A 388 -36.59 30.38 16.69
C ARG A 388 -37.28 29.33 17.57
N GLU A 389 -38.14 28.50 17.01
CA GLU A 389 -38.77 27.33 17.64
C GLU A 389 -37.83 26.10 17.64
N ILE A 390 -36.97 25.96 16.62
CA ILE A 390 -35.94 24.90 16.49
C ILE A 390 -34.85 25.00 17.56
N CYS A 391 -34.61 26.18 18.14
CA CYS A 391 -33.52 26.39 19.11
C CYS A 391 -33.97 26.55 20.56
N GLY A 392 -35.22 26.25 20.92
CA GLY A 392 -35.69 26.38 22.30
C GLY A 392 -36.43 25.18 22.88
N GLU A 393 -37.23 24.47 22.09
CA GLU A 393 -38.35 23.79 22.70
C GLU A 393 -38.66 22.45 22.03
N LEU A 394 -38.51 21.37 22.79
CA LEU A 394 -39.37 20.19 22.68
C LEU A 394 -40.84 20.56 23.02
N GLY A 395 -41.24 21.84 22.96
CA GLY A 395 -41.77 22.53 24.14
C GLY A 395 -40.67 22.64 25.21
N GLU A 396 -40.20 23.81 25.63
CA GLU A 396 -39.48 23.97 26.92
C GLU A 396 -40.41 23.37 27.97
N VAL A 397 -41.71 23.56 27.82
CA VAL A 397 -42.74 23.00 28.69
C VAL A 397 -42.85 21.45 28.62
N GLU A 398 -42.73 20.79 27.46
CA GLU A 398 -42.84 19.31 27.33
C GLU A 398 -41.51 18.57 27.49
N PHE A 399 -40.39 19.18 27.05
CA PHE A 399 -39.06 18.78 27.50
C PHE A 399 -38.98 18.90 29.01
N GLN A 400 -39.43 20.01 29.61
CA GLN A 400 -39.39 20.18 31.07
C GLN A 400 -40.27 19.15 31.82
N LYS A 401 -41.33 18.62 31.17
CA LYS A 401 -42.20 17.55 31.69
C LYS A 401 -41.63 16.13 31.56
N LEU A 402 -40.69 15.87 30.64
CA LEU A 402 -39.99 14.59 30.64
C LEU A 402 -39.26 14.41 31.99
N PRO A 403 -39.22 13.20 32.55
CA PRO A 403 -38.32 12.90 33.65
C PRO A 403 -36.88 13.32 33.27
N PRO A 404 -36.09 13.92 34.19
CA PRO A 404 -34.74 14.41 33.89
C PRO A 404 -33.84 13.36 33.21
N ASP A 405 -34.04 12.09 33.54
CA ASP A 405 -33.39 10.92 32.95
C ASP A 405 -33.76 10.68 31.48
N GLU A 406 -35.01 10.87 31.07
CA GLU A 406 -35.44 10.66 29.67
C GLU A 406 -34.93 11.75 28.72
N LYS A 407 -34.84 12.99 29.21
CA LYS A 407 -34.28 14.13 28.45
C LYS A 407 -32.82 13.92 28.06
N VAL A 408 -32.03 13.41 29.00
CA VAL A 408 -30.60 13.23 28.78
C VAL A 408 -30.35 12.04 27.84
N VAL A 409 -31.21 11.03 27.86
CA VAL A 409 -31.16 9.90 26.91
C VAL A 409 -31.50 10.34 25.47
N ALA A 410 -32.52 11.18 25.28
CA ALA A 410 -32.91 11.65 23.95
C ALA A 410 -31.81 12.48 23.24
N GLY A 411 -31.04 13.26 24.00
CA GLY A 411 -29.90 14.03 23.50
C GLY A 411 -28.57 13.28 23.46
N LEU A 412 -28.51 12.03 23.94
CA LEU A 412 -27.26 11.28 24.05
C LEU A 412 -26.78 10.82 22.67
N PHE A 413 -25.60 11.30 22.26
CA PHE A 413 -24.86 10.79 21.12
C PHE A 413 -23.36 10.98 21.34
N VAL A 414 -22.60 9.90 21.35
CA VAL A 414 -21.17 9.91 21.69
C VAL A 414 -20.34 9.19 20.64
N TRP A 415 -19.23 9.80 20.23
CA TRP A 415 -18.23 9.14 19.41
C TRP A 415 -17.02 8.74 20.27
N ALA A 416 -16.52 7.53 20.07
CA ALA A 416 -15.26 7.09 20.63
C ALA A 416 -14.41 6.40 19.56
N GLY A 417 -13.12 6.73 19.50
CA GLY A 417 -12.22 6.09 18.55
C GLY A 417 -11.74 4.71 19.02
N CYS A 418 -11.55 3.79 18.08
CA CYS A 418 -11.01 2.45 18.32
C CYS A 418 -9.64 2.48 19.04
N CYS A 419 -9.51 1.73 20.13
CA CYS A 419 -8.30 1.74 20.95
C CYS A 419 -7.06 1.17 20.25
N MET A 420 -7.21 0.21 19.34
CA MET A 420 -6.08 -0.36 18.59
C MET A 420 -5.45 0.67 17.65
N HIS A 421 -6.26 1.55 17.06
CA HIS A 421 -5.76 2.66 16.26
C HIS A 421 -5.04 3.72 17.10
N LYS A 422 -5.42 3.93 18.37
CA LYS A 422 -4.69 4.82 19.29
C LYS A 422 -3.27 4.32 19.53
N GLU A 423 -3.13 3.02 19.77
CA GLU A 423 -1.83 2.36 19.94
C GLU A 423 -0.98 2.43 18.66
N LEU A 424 -1.55 2.01 17.52
CA LEU A 424 -0.84 2.02 16.23
C LEU A 424 -0.32 3.42 15.86
N ASN A 425 -1.19 4.44 16.00
CA ASN A 425 -0.80 5.80 15.69
C ASN A 425 0.25 6.34 16.66
N THR A 426 0.28 5.85 17.89
CA THR A 426 1.28 6.22 18.90
C THR A 426 2.66 5.69 18.55
N VAL A 427 2.76 4.45 18.07
CA VAL A 427 4.00 3.91 17.49
C VAL A 427 4.47 4.79 16.33
N LYS A 428 3.57 5.13 15.41
CA LYS A 428 3.88 6.01 14.27
C LYS A 428 4.40 7.39 14.70
N GLY A 429 3.81 7.95 15.76
CA GLY A 429 4.27 9.19 16.38
C GLY A 429 5.68 9.10 16.92
N GLY A 430 6.03 8.00 17.59
CA GLY A 430 7.38 7.74 18.06
C GLY A 430 8.38 7.56 16.92
N CYS A 431 8.05 6.78 15.89
CA CYS A 431 8.91 6.61 14.70
C CYS A 431 9.22 7.95 14.03
N SER A 432 8.21 8.83 13.92
CA SER A 432 8.38 10.16 13.32
C SER A 432 9.38 11.05 14.07
N GLU A 433 9.56 10.86 15.39
CA GLU A 433 10.58 11.59 16.15
C GLU A 433 11.98 10.95 16.01
N MET A 434 12.06 9.63 15.85
CA MET A 434 13.33 8.97 15.52
C MET A 434 13.86 9.45 14.15
N ASP A 435 12.99 9.52 13.13
CA ASP A 435 13.32 10.06 11.81
C ASP A 435 13.92 11.48 11.90
N LYS A 436 13.26 12.35 12.69
CA LYS A 436 13.73 13.73 12.93
C LYS A 436 15.04 13.77 13.69
N TYR A 437 15.26 12.86 14.64
CA TYR A 437 16.50 12.79 15.39
C TYR A 437 17.69 12.52 14.46
N TRP A 438 17.57 11.56 13.55
CA TRP A 438 18.61 11.26 12.58
C TRP A 438 18.91 12.47 11.68
N GLU A 439 17.87 13.10 11.13
CA GLU A 439 17.99 14.27 10.26
C GLU A 439 18.64 15.46 10.97
N SER A 440 18.16 15.79 12.18
CA SER A 440 18.60 16.97 12.93
C SER A 440 20.04 16.86 13.44
N ASN A 441 20.48 15.65 13.77
CA ASN A 441 21.84 15.39 14.25
C ASN A 441 22.83 15.06 13.12
N ARG A 442 22.36 14.99 11.86
CA ARG A 442 23.17 14.65 10.68
C ARG A 442 23.91 13.32 10.82
N ILE A 443 23.28 12.36 11.49
CA ILE A 443 23.79 10.99 11.64
C ILE A 443 23.20 10.16 10.50
N THR A 444 23.97 9.19 9.99
CA THR A 444 23.48 8.25 8.97
C THR A 444 22.22 7.55 9.47
N SER A 445 21.11 7.77 8.76
CA SER A 445 19.84 7.15 9.07
C SER A 445 19.88 5.63 8.85
N PRO A 446 18.99 4.87 9.51
CA PRO A 446 18.83 3.44 9.31
C PRO A 446 18.67 3.04 7.86
N VAL A 447 19.08 1.81 7.56
CA VAL A 447 18.86 1.19 6.25
C VAL A 447 17.35 1.12 5.98
N ILE A 448 16.92 1.75 4.89
CA ILE A 448 15.53 1.71 4.45
C ILE A 448 15.22 0.30 3.98
N LEU A 449 14.22 -0.33 4.61
CA LEU A 449 13.64 -1.59 4.16
C LEU A 449 12.35 -1.28 3.40
N PRO A 450 12.41 -1.09 2.06
CA PRO A 450 11.23 -0.75 1.30
C PRO A 450 10.23 -1.90 1.33
N ASN A 451 8.96 -1.58 1.58
CA ASN A 451 7.88 -2.53 1.37
C ASN A 451 7.76 -2.87 -0.13
N LYS A 452 6.96 -3.88 -0.48
CA LYS A 452 6.85 -4.40 -1.86
C LYS A 452 6.60 -3.28 -2.89
N ASP A 453 5.70 -2.35 -2.58
CA ASP A 453 5.32 -1.26 -3.49
C ASP A 453 6.43 -0.20 -3.61
N ALA A 454 7.08 0.15 -2.50
CA ALA A 454 8.24 1.06 -2.50
C ALA A 454 9.44 0.43 -3.22
N ALA A 455 9.62 -0.89 -3.11
CA ALA A 455 10.67 -1.63 -3.79
C ALA A 455 10.45 -1.64 -5.32
N THR A 456 9.21 -1.78 -5.79
CA THR A 456 8.85 -1.65 -7.22
C THR A 456 9.17 -0.24 -7.76
N VAL A 457 8.89 0.80 -6.97
CA VAL A 457 9.21 2.19 -7.34
C VAL A 457 10.72 2.42 -7.39
N ILE A 458 11.46 1.90 -6.40
CA ILE A 458 12.93 1.96 -6.35
C ILE A 458 13.56 1.17 -7.52
N ALA A 459 12.94 0.05 -7.91
CA ALA A 459 13.36 -0.78 -9.05
C ALA A 459 12.90 -0.23 -10.42
N GLY A 460 12.39 1.00 -10.49
CA GLY A 460 12.02 1.64 -11.76
C GLY A 460 10.79 1.04 -12.45
N GLY A 461 9.87 0.43 -11.68
CA GLY A 461 8.62 -0.13 -12.20
C GLY A 461 8.71 -1.59 -12.63
N VAL A 462 9.83 -2.28 -12.39
CA VAL A 462 9.91 -3.73 -12.55
C VAL A 462 9.26 -4.40 -11.33
N ASP A 463 8.24 -5.22 -11.55
CA ASP A 463 7.63 -6.01 -10.49
C ASP A 463 8.71 -6.87 -9.83
N PRO A 464 8.96 -6.72 -8.50
CA PRO A 464 9.87 -7.61 -7.81
C PRO A 464 9.35 -9.03 -7.97
N ALA A 465 10.28 -9.97 -8.22
CA ALA A 465 9.98 -11.38 -8.42
C ALA A 465 8.96 -11.89 -7.39
N LYS A 466 8.10 -12.81 -7.82
CA LYS A 466 7.02 -13.38 -7.00
C LYS A 466 7.63 -14.05 -5.76
N ASN A 467 7.67 -13.33 -4.64
CA ASN A 467 8.22 -13.85 -3.38
C ASN A 467 7.41 -15.06 -2.90
N THR A 468 7.94 -16.26 -3.09
CA THR A 468 7.59 -17.42 -2.28
C THR A 468 8.00 -17.09 -0.84
N GLY A 469 7.05 -17.08 0.10
CA GLY A 469 7.35 -16.74 1.48
C GLY A 469 8.22 -17.81 2.14
N GLU A 470 9.34 -17.40 2.75
CA GLU A 470 10.29 -18.28 3.46
C GLU A 470 9.84 -18.66 4.88
N GLN A 471 8.55 -18.44 5.21
CA GLN A 471 8.02 -18.60 6.57
C GLN A 471 8.22 -20.02 7.12
N ASP A 472 7.92 -21.05 6.30
CA ASP A 472 8.06 -22.45 6.72
C ASP A 472 9.54 -22.85 6.87
N SER A 473 10.40 -22.39 5.96
CA SER A 473 11.85 -22.67 5.98
C SER A 473 12.53 -22.09 7.23
N ILE A 474 12.18 -20.84 7.57
CA ILE A 474 12.63 -20.19 8.82
C ILE A 474 12.17 -21.01 10.02
N ARG A 475 10.89 -21.40 10.03
CA ARG A 475 10.30 -22.15 11.14
C ARG A 475 11.02 -23.48 11.39
N TYR A 476 11.32 -24.25 10.34
CA TYR A 476 12.05 -25.52 10.49
C TYR A 476 13.46 -25.33 11.01
N THR A 477 14.18 -24.34 10.47
CA THR A 477 15.56 -24.07 10.87
C THR A 477 15.63 -23.53 12.31
N PHE A 478 14.65 -22.72 12.70
CA PHE A 478 14.51 -22.22 14.05
C PHE A 478 14.22 -23.36 15.04
N GLU A 479 13.28 -24.26 14.71
CA GLU A 479 12.98 -25.45 15.52
C GLU A 479 14.19 -26.37 15.66
N ALA A 480 14.94 -26.60 14.58
CA ALA A 480 16.18 -27.38 14.63
C ALA A 480 17.25 -26.74 15.52
N THR A 481 17.29 -25.41 15.61
CA THR A 481 18.30 -24.66 16.39
C THR A 481 17.93 -24.56 17.87
N PHE A 482 16.66 -24.30 18.18
CA PHE A 482 16.21 -23.96 19.53
C PHE A 482 15.30 -25.02 20.17
N GLY A 483 14.86 -26.04 19.43
CA GLY A 483 14.00 -27.12 19.93
C GLY A 483 12.52 -26.76 20.05
N PHE A 484 12.10 -25.60 19.53
CA PHE A 484 10.69 -25.20 19.50
C PHE A 484 10.37 -24.40 18.24
N THR A 485 9.12 -24.50 17.79
CA THR A 485 8.65 -23.73 16.63
C THR A 485 8.33 -22.30 17.02
N LEU A 486 8.77 -21.36 16.18
CA LEU A 486 8.34 -19.96 16.24
C LEU A 486 7.65 -19.60 14.93
N ASN A 487 6.53 -18.88 15.02
CA ASN A 487 5.96 -18.17 13.87
C ASN A 487 6.45 -16.73 13.93
N PHE A 488 7.23 -16.31 12.92
CA PHE A 488 7.67 -14.92 12.84
C PHE A 488 6.44 -13.99 12.76
N PRO A 489 6.45 -12.84 13.46
CA PRO A 489 5.30 -11.93 13.46
C PRO A 489 4.89 -11.47 12.05
N ASP A 490 3.58 -11.45 11.79
CA ASP A 490 3.03 -11.18 10.45
C ASP A 490 3.07 -9.70 10.07
N THR A 491 4.26 -9.21 9.74
CA THR A 491 4.48 -7.83 9.28
C THR A 491 3.91 -7.58 7.88
N SER A 492 3.63 -8.64 7.11
CA SER A 492 3.17 -8.54 5.72
C SER A 492 1.70 -8.11 5.58
N ASN A 493 0.87 -8.46 6.57
CA ASN A 493 -0.53 -8.08 6.62
C ASN A 493 -0.78 -6.85 7.53
N THR A 494 0.29 -6.18 7.96
CA THR A 494 0.25 -4.95 8.79
C THR A 494 -0.64 -5.10 10.04
N CYS A 495 -0.63 -6.29 10.66
CA CYS A 495 -1.38 -6.53 11.88
C CYS A 495 -0.87 -5.63 13.00
N TYR A 496 -1.77 -5.17 13.89
CA TYR A 496 -1.39 -4.36 15.05
C TYR A 496 -0.28 -5.03 15.85
N GLN A 497 0.68 -4.23 16.34
CA GLN A 497 1.89 -4.67 17.04
C GLN A 497 2.86 -5.55 16.26
N SER A 498 2.53 -6.03 15.05
CA SER A 498 3.36 -7.00 14.31
C SER A 498 4.79 -6.51 14.09
N HIS A 499 4.96 -5.22 13.80
CA HIS A 499 6.27 -4.61 13.55
C HIS A 499 7.10 -4.51 14.84
N CYS A 500 6.50 -4.09 15.94
CA CYS A 500 7.16 -4.05 17.23
C CYS A 500 7.48 -5.48 17.74
N ALA A 501 6.58 -6.45 17.51
CA ALA A 501 6.81 -7.86 17.81
C ALA A 501 7.95 -8.45 16.97
N ALA A 502 8.01 -8.14 15.67
CA ALA A 502 9.10 -8.53 14.80
C ALA A 502 10.43 -7.92 15.26
N ALA A 503 10.42 -6.65 15.68
CA ALA A 503 11.60 -6.00 16.23
C ALA A 503 12.11 -6.70 17.51
N ALA A 504 11.22 -7.02 18.44
CA ALA A 504 11.56 -7.78 19.64
C ALA A 504 12.14 -9.17 19.30
N GLU A 505 11.55 -9.86 18.32
CA GLU A 505 12.02 -11.17 17.88
C GLU A 505 13.42 -11.12 17.24
N LEU A 506 13.61 -10.17 16.32
CA LEU A 506 14.90 -9.93 15.67
C LEU A 506 15.99 -9.56 16.68
N VAL A 507 15.67 -8.78 17.71
CA VAL A 507 16.63 -8.39 18.76
C VAL A 507 17.06 -9.58 19.61
N VAL A 508 16.13 -10.45 20.02
CA VAL A 508 16.44 -11.63 20.86
C VAL A 508 17.30 -12.63 20.08
N HIS A 509 16.93 -12.90 18.82
CA HIS A 509 17.54 -13.94 17.99
C HIS A 509 18.41 -13.37 16.84
N LEU A 510 18.98 -12.17 17.02
CA LEU A 510 19.72 -11.43 15.98
C LEU A 510 20.80 -12.28 15.27
N ASN A 511 21.59 -13.00 16.06
CA ASN A 511 22.66 -13.85 15.53
C ASN A 511 22.14 -15.04 14.72
N PHE A 512 20.97 -15.57 15.08
CA PHE A 512 20.33 -16.64 14.31
C PHE A 512 19.90 -16.10 12.94
N TYR A 513 19.18 -14.97 12.90
CA TYR A 513 18.69 -14.41 11.64
C TYR A 513 19.81 -13.99 10.68
N ARG A 514 20.91 -13.43 11.20
CA ARG A 514 22.11 -13.13 10.39
C ARG A 514 22.67 -14.40 9.72
N LYS A 515 22.93 -15.44 10.51
CA LYS A 515 23.43 -16.73 10.01
C LYS A 515 22.46 -17.41 9.05
N TYR A 516 21.17 -17.31 9.33
CA TYR A 516 20.14 -17.89 8.50
C TYR A 516 20.08 -17.26 7.10
N LEU A 517 20.20 -15.93 7.01
CA LEU A 517 20.24 -15.24 5.72
C LEU A 517 21.50 -15.59 4.91
N GLU A 518 22.63 -15.79 5.56
CA GLU A 518 23.86 -16.31 4.93
C GLU A 518 23.66 -17.76 4.44
N LEU A 519 23.01 -18.61 5.25
CA LEU A 519 22.71 -19.99 4.87
C LEU A 519 21.78 -20.08 3.65
N ILE A 520 20.72 -19.27 3.61
CA ILE A 520 19.80 -19.21 2.44
C ILE A 520 20.58 -18.83 1.18
N LYS A 521 21.43 -17.80 1.27
CA LYS A 521 22.25 -17.36 0.14
C LYS A 521 23.04 -18.53 -0.42
N ASP A 522 23.63 -19.35 0.44
CA ASP A 522 24.43 -20.51 0.05
C ASP A 522 23.60 -21.71 -0.42
N TRP A 523 22.36 -21.85 0.03
CA TRP A 523 21.48 -22.94 -0.41
C TRP A 523 20.98 -22.74 -1.84
N LYS A 524 20.82 -21.49 -2.29
CA LYS A 524 20.36 -21.18 -3.64
C LYS A 524 21.36 -21.63 -4.70
N GLU A 525 20.84 -22.11 -5.84
CA GLU A 525 21.65 -22.47 -7.01
C GLU A 525 22.55 -21.32 -7.48
N SER A 526 22.03 -20.09 -7.47
CA SER A 526 22.78 -18.89 -7.84
C SER A 526 23.85 -18.49 -6.83
N ARG A 527 23.82 -19.03 -5.60
CA ARG A 527 24.67 -18.59 -4.46
C ARG A 527 24.57 -17.08 -4.16
N MET A 528 23.50 -16.43 -4.62
CA MET A 528 23.28 -15.00 -4.46
C MET A 528 22.01 -14.74 -3.65
N SER A 529 22.08 -13.75 -2.77
CA SER A 529 20.91 -13.19 -2.09
C SER A 529 20.04 -12.45 -3.10
N ASN A 530 18.72 -12.50 -2.94
CA ASN A 530 17.87 -11.54 -3.65
C ASN A 530 17.99 -10.14 -2.99
N HIS A 531 17.49 -9.11 -3.67
CA HIS A 531 17.57 -7.73 -3.18
C HIS A 531 16.97 -7.55 -1.77
N LEU A 532 15.89 -8.25 -1.44
CA LEU A 532 15.23 -8.15 -0.13
C LEU A 532 16.05 -8.82 0.98
N GLU A 533 16.58 -10.02 0.74
CA GLU A 533 17.45 -10.74 1.67
C GLU A 533 18.74 -9.97 1.94
N HIS A 534 19.34 -9.41 0.89
CA HIS A 534 20.56 -8.63 1.00
C HIS A 534 20.31 -7.36 1.83
N ASN A 535 19.24 -6.61 1.52
CA ASN A 535 18.88 -5.41 2.27
C ASN A 535 18.53 -5.74 3.72
N LEU A 536 17.84 -6.86 3.97
CA LEU A 536 17.54 -7.30 5.33
C LEU A 536 18.83 -7.67 6.09
N LEU A 537 19.76 -8.38 5.46
CA LEU A 537 21.04 -8.72 6.09
C LEU A 537 21.86 -7.46 6.42
N ILE A 538 21.95 -6.50 5.49
CA ILE A 538 22.60 -5.21 5.73
C ILE A 538 21.92 -4.49 6.90
N ALA A 539 20.59 -4.40 6.90
CA ALA A 539 19.83 -3.76 7.97
C ALA A 539 20.03 -4.44 9.33
N LEU A 540 20.15 -5.78 9.37
CA LEU A 540 20.46 -6.51 10.59
C LEU A 540 21.91 -6.37 11.03
N MET A 541 22.81 -5.82 10.21
CA MET A 541 24.19 -5.47 10.58
C MET A 541 24.35 -3.98 10.92
N ASP A 542 23.39 -3.15 10.54
CA ASP A 542 23.42 -1.69 10.69
C ASP A 542 23.10 -1.24 12.11
N ILE A 543 23.98 -0.42 12.70
CA ILE A 543 23.86 0.06 14.09
C ILE A 543 22.62 0.96 14.27
N PRO A 544 22.37 1.97 13.42
CA PRO A 544 21.12 2.74 13.45
C PRO A 544 19.86 1.87 13.35
N THR A 545 19.79 0.92 12.41
CA THR A 545 18.63 0.01 12.31
C THR A 545 18.43 -0.81 13.59
N ILE A 546 19.49 -1.43 14.13
CA ILE A 546 19.39 -2.21 15.37
C ILE A 546 18.93 -1.33 16.54
N SER A 547 19.36 -0.07 16.57
CA SER A 547 18.93 0.90 17.59
C SER A 547 17.41 1.12 17.52
N GLU A 548 16.83 1.36 16.33
CA GLU A 548 15.38 1.50 16.18
C GLU A 548 14.62 0.21 16.53
N LEU A 549 15.13 -0.96 16.14
CA LEU A 549 14.51 -2.24 16.51
C LEU A 549 14.48 -2.41 18.04
N CYS A 550 15.55 -2.01 18.74
CA CYS A 550 15.56 -2.01 20.20
C CYS A 550 14.50 -1.06 20.78
N VAL A 551 14.37 0.17 20.26
CA VAL A 551 13.35 1.13 20.73
C VAL A 551 11.93 0.59 20.54
N LEU A 552 11.63 0.03 19.36
CA LEU A 552 10.32 -0.58 19.09
C LEU A 552 10.03 -1.76 20.02
N ALA A 553 11.06 -2.56 20.32
CA ALA A 553 10.97 -3.68 21.26
C ALA A 553 10.73 -3.20 22.70
N VAL A 554 11.39 -2.12 23.16
CA VAL A 554 11.13 -1.51 24.48
C VAL A 554 9.66 -1.06 24.57
N PHE A 555 9.17 -0.34 23.55
CA PHE A 555 7.78 0.11 23.53
C PHE A 555 6.79 -1.07 23.56
N LEU A 556 7.10 -2.15 22.83
CA LEU A 556 6.29 -3.37 22.84
C LEU A 556 6.10 -3.92 24.25
N ILE A 557 7.21 -4.13 24.95
CA ILE A 557 7.25 -4.82 26.25
C ILE A 557 6.70 -3.96 27.37
N CYS A 558 6.99 -2.65 27.35
CA CYS A 558 6.61 -1.73 28.42
C CYS A 558 5.14 -1.27 28.32
N ILE A 559 4.64 -1.04 27.09
CA ILE A 559 3.33 -0.42 26.86
C ILE A 559 2.44 -1.32 26.02
N SER A 560 2.83 -1.59 24.77
CA SER A 560 1.92 -2.11 23.74
C SER A 560 1.28 -3.45 24.12
N LEU A 561 2.06 -4.46 24.55
CA LEU A 561 1.52 -5.78 24.94
C LEU A 561 0.54 -5.68 26.10
N ARG A 562 0.81 -4.80 27.06
CA ARG A 562 -0.04 -4.62 28.24
C ARG A 562 -1.32 -3.89 27.88
N TYR A 563 -1.21 -2.84 27.07
CA TYR A 563 -2.36 -2.12 26.55
C TYR A 563 -3.29 -3.04 25.77
N MET A 564 -2.75 -3.80 24.81
CA MET A 564 -3.52 -4.72 23.97
C MET A 564 -4.15 -5.85 24.79
N ARG A 565 -3.51 -6.30 25.87
CA ARG A 565 -4.13 -7.25 26.81
C ARG A 565 -5.31 -6.66 27.59
N ILE A 566 -5.35 -5.36 27.86
CA ILE A 566 -6.51 -4.72 28.50
C ILE A 566 -7.68 -4.64 27.52
N ILE A 567 -7.41 -4.21 26.28
CA ILE A 567 -8.48 -3.94 25.31
C ILE A 567 -8.93 -5.16 24.49
N ARG A 568 -8.14 -6.25 24.46
CA ARG A 568 -8.47 -7.49 23.71
C ARG A 568 -8.38 -8.77 24.55
N GLY A 569 -7.96 -8.66 25.81
CA GLY A 569 -7.80 -9.82 26.68
C GLY A 569 -9.14 -10.38 27.16
N GLU A 570 -9.07 -11.47 27.90
CA GLU A 570 -10.22 -12.05 28.59
C GLU A 570 -10.91 -11.00 29.48
N GLY A 571 -12.24 -10.88 29.33
CA GLY A 571 -13.05 -9.88 30.05
C GLY A 571 -13.16 -8.53 29.35
N SER A 572 -12.45 -8.33 28.24
CA SER A 572 -12.59 -7.12 27.40
C SER A 572 -13.95 -7.03 26.70
N GLU A 573 -14.70 -8.14 26.59
CA GLU A 573 -16.04 -8.16 25.97
C GLU A 573 -17.09 -7.38 26.77
N GLU A 574 -16.83 -7.12 28.05
CA GLU A 574 -17.68 -6.32 28.95
C GLU A 574 -17.14 -4.88 29.10
N LEU A 575 -15.91 -4.63 28.66
CA LEU A 575 -15.24 -3.35 28.84
C LEU A 575 -15.76 -2.31 27.86
N ASN A 576 -16.39 -1.26 28.40
CA ASN A 576 -16.90 -0.15 27.61
C ASN A 576 -15.76 0.81 27.21
N VAL A 577 -15.65 1.14 25.93
CA VAL A 577 -14.65 2.10 25.42
C VAL A 577 -14.74 3.47 26.09
N LEU A 578 -15.92 3.86 26.57
CA LEU A 578 -16.15 5.13 27.26
C LEU A 578 -15.52 5.15 28.67
N GLU A 579 -15.15 4.00 29.22
CA GLU A 579 -14.50 3.85 30.54
C GLU A 579 -12.97 3.80 30.43
N MET A 580 -12.41 3.92 29.23
CA MET A 580 -10.98 3.80 29.01
C MET A 580 -10.15 5.00 29.46
N GLY A 581 -10.80 6.12 29.84
CA GLY A 581 -10.14 7.36 30.26
C GLY A 581 -9.04 7.16 31.31
N PRO A 582 -9.30 6.49 32.46
CA PRO A 582 -8.27 6.20 33.46
C PRO A 582 -7.10 5.36 32.92
N THR A 583 -7.36 4.42 32.01
CA THR A 583 -6.31 3.63 31.35
C THR A 583 -5.47 4.50 30.43
N HIS A 584 -6.08 5.44 29.70
CA HIS A 584 -5.37 6.37 28.82
C HIS A 584 -4.54 7.41 29.59
N GLN A 585 -4.97 7.78 30.81
CA GLN A 585 -4.23 8.68 31.71
C GLN A 585 -3.00 8.01 32.34
N LYS A 586 -3.02 6.67 32.52
CA LYS A 586 -1.88 5.88 32.99
C LYS A 586 -0.88 5.65 31.88
N SER A 587 -0.07 6.66 31.56
CA SER A 587 1.14 6.45 30.74
C SER A 587 2.25 7.40 31.16
N GLN A 588 3.37 6.83 31.65
CA GLN A 588 4.76 7.29 31.43
C GLN A 588 5.73 6.66 32.43
N ALA A 589 6.77 5.99 31.92
CA ALA A 589 8.14 6.01 32.44
C ALA A 589 9.09 5.30 31.43
N LEU A 590 10.33 5.79 31.35
CA LEU A 590 11.38 5.36 30.42
C LEU A 590 12.29 4.35 31.12
N CYS A 591 12.59 3.20 30.51
CA CYS A 591 13.37 2.12 31.15
C CYS A 591 14.49 1.56 30.28
N LEU A 592 15.59 2.32 30.22
CA LEU A 592 16.81 1.91 29.51
C LEU A 592 17.94 1.45 30.44
N ALA A 593 17.87 1.76 31.73
CA ALA A 593 18.89 1.34 32.69
C ALA A 593 18.86 -0.18 32.94
N SER A 594 20.01 -0.80 33.17
CA SER A 594 20.12 -2.25 33.44
C SER A 594 19.58 -2.66 34.80
N ASP A 595 19.40 -1.70 35.72
CA ASP A 595 18.73 -1.83 37.00
C ASP A 595 17.26 -1.39 36.94
N ALA A 596 16.73 -1.08 35.75
CA ALA A 596 15.35 -0.65 35.58
C ALA A 596 14.40 -1.71 36.13
N LYS A 597 13.63 -1.30 37.13
CA LYS A 597 12.61 -2.13 37.77
C LYS A 597 11.35 -2.15 36.92
N PHE A 598 10.78 -3.34 36.70
CA PHE A 598 9.57 -3.50 35.87
C PHE A 598 8.37 -2.72 36.44
N GLU A 599 8.36 -2.50 37.77
CA GLU A 599 7.36 -1.74 38.51
C GLU A 599 7.27 -0.30 38.02
N ALA A 600 8.42 0.29 37.66
CA ALA A 600 8.49 1.62 37.08
C ALA A 600 8.41 1.59 35.55
N ALA A 601 8.86 0.50 34.90
CA ALA A 601 8.95 0.40 33.45
C ALA A 601 7.64 0.15 32.72
N THR A 602 6.77 -0.64 33.33
CA THR A 602 5.59 -1.17 32.65
C THR A 602 4.36 -0.35 32.99
N MET A 603 3.45 -0.22 32.02
CA MET A 603 2.22 0.58 32.15
C MET A 603 1.37 0.26 33.41
N ASN A 604 1.48 -0.95 33.95
CA ASN A 604 0.74 -1.41 35.13
C ASN A 604 1.61 -1.96 36.27
N GLY A 605 2.92 -1.70 36.23
CA GLY A 605 3.89 -2.15 37.23
C GLY A 605 4.02 -3.68 37.36
N ARG A 606 3.66 -4.46 36.33
CA ARG A 606 3.78 -5.93 36.33
C ARG A 606 5.08 -6.40 35.65
N PRO A 607 5.60 -7.61 35.97
CA PRO A 607 6.81 -8.14 35.34
C PRO A 607 6.74 -8.14 33.80
N TRP A 608 7.87 -8.02 33.09
CA TRP A 608 7.87 -8.10 31.62
C TRP A 608 7.34 -9.46 31.13
N VAL A 609 6.52 -9.45 30.07
CA VAL A 609 5.96 -10.69 29.48
C VAL A 609 7.04 -11.52 28.78
N ARG A 610 8.01 -10.84 28.16
CA ARG A 610 9.20 -11.43 27.50
C ARG A 610 10.46 -10.77 28.06
N PRO A 611 10.90 -11.13 29.29
CA PRO A 611 12.07 -10.50 29.92
C PRO A 611 13.36 -10.70 29.11
N GLU A 612 13.45 -11.77 28.30
CA GLU A 612 14.57 -12.03 27.41
C GLU A 612 14.82 -10.92 26.39
N VAL A 613 13.78 -10.17 26.01
CA VAL A 613 13.90 -9.00 25.12
C VAL A 613 14.70 -7.89 25.80
N MET A 614 14.42 -7.61 27.08
CA MET A 614 15.16 -6.59 27.84
C MET A 614 16.61 -7.01 28.04
N TYR A 615 16.87 -8.28 28.37
CA TYR A 615 18.23 -8.79 28.49
C TYR A 615 19.02 -8.69 27.18
N ALA A 616 18.37 -8.97 26.04
CA ALA A 616 18.98 -8.81 24.73
C ALA A 616 19.32 -7.34 24.42
N ILE A 617 18.42 -6.41 24.75
CA ILE A 617 18.64 -4.96 24.58
C ILE A 617 19.79 -4.48 25.46
N TRP A 618 19.81 -4.83 26.74
CA TRP A 618 20.90 -4.43 27.65
C TRP A 618 22.27 -4.97 27.22
N ARG A 619 22.31 -6.17 26.64
CA ARG A 619 23.53 -6.73 26.06
C ARG A 619 24.00 -5.93 24.83
N LEU A 620 23.07 -5.39 24.03
CA LEU A 620 23.39 -4.61 22.84
C LEU A 620 23.69 -3.13 23.15
N ALA A 621 23.08 -2.57 24.19
CA ALA A 621 23.12 -1.14 24.50
C ALA A 621 24.53 -0.51 24.49
N PRO A 622 25.60 -1.15 25.04
CA PRO A 622 26.95 -0.57 24.98
C PRO A 622 27.50 -0.34 23.57
N ALA A 623 26.98 -1.05 22.56
CA ALA A 623 27.38 -0.93 21.16
C ALA A 623 26.46 0.01 20.34
N LEU A 624 25.44 0.61 20.97
CA LEU A 624 24.41 1.42 20.30
C LEU A 624 24.47 2.86 20.83
N PRO A 625 25.29 3.75 20.22
CA PRO A 625 25.64 5.06 20.79
C PRO A 625 24.47 6.05 20.91
N HIS A 626 23.39 5.84 20.15
CA HIS A 626 22.23 6.75 20.11
C HIS A 626 20.96 6.14 20.71
N LEU A 627 21.05 4.94 21.31
CA LEU A 627 19.88 4.21 21.79
C LEU A 627 19.10 4.99 22.84
N GLU A 628 19.79 5.70 23.73
CA GLU A 628 19.18 6.48 24.80
C GLU A 628 18.35 7.64 24.24
N GLU A 629 18.96 8.47 23.40
CA GLU A 629 18.33 9.64 22.82
C GLU A 629 17.18 9.25 21.89
N LEU A 630 17.32 8.18 21.11
CA LEU A 630 16.24 7.66 20.26
C LEU A 630 15.06 7.18 21.09
N THR A 631 15.30 6.49 22.21
CA THR A 631 14.23 6.04 23.09
C THR A 631 13.52 7.25 23.69
N ILE A 632 14.25 8.25 24.19
CA ILE A 632 13.65 9.48 24.72
C ILE A 632 12.80 10.18 23.64
N GLY A 633 13.35 10.35 22.43
CA GLY A 633 12.66 10.96 21.30
C GLY A 633 11.40 10.20 20.91
N PHE A 634 11.50 8.88 20.77
CA PHE A 634 10.37 8.01 20.45
C PHE A 634 9.25 8.11 21.49
N PHE A 635 9.57 8.01 22.79
CA PHE A 635 8.56 8.09 23.84
C PHE A 635 7.95 9.49 23.95
N ALA A 636 8.70 10.56 23.67
CA ALA A 636 8.17 11.91 23.58
C ALA A 636 7.17 12.05 22.42
N GLY A 637 7.52 11.55 21.22
CA GLY A 637 6.63 11.54 20.05
C GLY A 637 5.38 10.68 20.24
N ALA A 638 5.57 9.50 20.86
CA ALA A 638 4.50 8.61 21.26
C ALA A 638 3.54 9.31 22.24
N LEU A 639 4.05 9.96 23.29
CA LEU A 639 3.23 10.66 24.27
C LEU A 639 2.40 11.80 23.67
N VAL A 640 3.02 12.63 22.82
CA VAL A 640 2.31 13.71 22.09
C VAL A 640 1.18 13.12 21.25
N THR A 641 1.46 12.01 20.58
CA THR A 641 0.49 11.35 19.71
C THR A 641 -0.62 10.68 20.50
N TRP A 642 -0.30 9.99 21.59
CA TRP A 642 -1.27 9.40 22.50
C TRP A 642 -2.27 10.45 22.99
N ARG A 643 -1.77 11.58 23.51
CA ARG A 643 -2.61 12.71 23.96
C ARG A 643 -3.53 13.23 22.86
N ARG A 644 -3.04 13.32 21.62
CA ARG A 644 -3.83 13.75 20.45
C ARG A 644 -4.94 12.76 20.09
N PHE A 645 -4.72 11.47 20.30
CA PHE A 645 -5.68 10.41 19.98
C PHE A 645 -6.55 9.98 21.17
N THR A 646 -6.40 10.63 22.33
CA THR A 646 -7.25 10.45 23.51
C THR A 646 -7.93 11.75 23.91
N THR A 647 -8.01 12.74 23.01
CA THR A 647 -8.61 14.04 23.32
C THR A 647 -10.05 13.89 23.77
N GLU A 648 -10.78 12.93 23.20
CA GLU A 648 -12.20 12.66 23.52
C GLU A 648 -12.47 12.29 24.99
N TYR A 649 -11.43 12.00 25.79
CA TYR A 649 -11.52 11.73 27.24
C TYR A 649 -11.09 12.92 28.10
N ALA A 650 -10.94 14.12 27.52
CA ALA A 650 -10.58 15.31 28.28
C ALA A 650 -11.62 15.59 29.39
N PRO A 651 -11.22 16.22 30.51
CA PRO A 651 -12.12 16.52 31.63
C PRO A 651 -13.39 17.31 31.28
N ASP A 652 -13.41 18.01 30.14
CA ASP A 652 -14.55 18.81 29.66
C ASP A 652 -15.28 18.21 28.45
N ASP A 653 -14.84 17.07 27.93
CA ASP A 653 -15.44 16.44 26.75
C ASP A 653 -16.73 15.65 27.08
N PRO A 654 -17.57 15.33 26.07
CA PRO A 654 -18.84 14.64 26.31
C PRO A 654 -18.68 13.34 27.13
N ILE A 655 -17.62 12.56 26.89
CA ILE A 655 -17.39 11.27 27.58
C ILE A 655 -17.25 11.43 29.11
N SER A 656 -16.57 12.49 29.57
CA SER A 656 -16.31 12.72 30.99
C SER A 656 -17.54 13.26 31.73
N LYS A 657 -18.45 13.94 31.02
CA LYS A 657 -19.69 14.53 31.57
C LYS A 657 -20.85 13.54 31.67
N ILE A 658 -20.76 12.39 31.02
CA ILE A 658 -21.83 11.39 30.96
C ILE A 658 -21.90 10.59 32.27
N SER A 659 -23.11 10.43 32.80
CA SER A 659 -23.36 9.61 34.00
C SER A 659 -23.10 8.12 33.72
N PRO A 660 -22.83 7.30 34.76
CA PRO A 660 -22.64 5.86 34.58
C PRO A 660 -23.80 5.17 33.83
N ASP A 661 -25.05 5.53 34.14
CA ASP A 661 -26.24 4.93 33.50
C ASP A 661 -26.32 5.25 32.01
N LEU A 662 -26.00 6.49 31.62
CA LEU A 662 -25.96 6.91 30.23
C LEU A 662 -24.77 6.30 29.48
N ARG A 663 -23.65 6.10 30.18
CA ARG A 663 -22.48 5.40 29.62
C ARG A 663 -22.82 3.94 29.30
N ALA A 664 -23.58 3.27 30.17
CA ALA A 664 -24.09 1.92 29.91
C ALA A 664 -25.05 1.90 28.70
N LEU A 665 -25.87 2.93 28.51
CA LEU A 665 -26.74 3.07 27.33
C LEU A 665 -26.02 3.38 26.01
N ALA A 666 -24.77 3.81 26.08
CA ALA A 666 -23.88 4.02 24.95
C ALA A 666 -22.71 3.02 24.97
N TRP A 667 -22.95 1.78 25.45
CA TRP A 667 -21.94 0.75 25.51
C TRP A 667 -21.38 0.43 24.12
N MET A 668 -20.05 0.52 23.98
CA MET A 668 -19.33 0.18 22.76
C MET A 668 -18.08 -0.62 23.11
N PRO A 669 -17.70 -1.62 22.29
CA PRO A 669 -16.49 -2.39 22.51
C PRO A 669 -15.26 -1.49 22.42
N THR A 670 -14.17 -1.84 23.10
CA THR A 670 -12.93 -1.04 23.05
C THR A 670 -12.22 -1.09 21.68
N THR A 671 -12.52 -2.10 20.86
CA THR A 671 -11.91 -2.33 19.54
C THR A 671 -12.98 -2.49 18.45
N ASN A 672 -12.53 -2.36 17.20
CA ASN A 672 -13.34 -2.60 16.00
C ASN A 672 -13.08 -4.00 15.39
N ASP A 673 -12.50 -4.93 16.17
CA ASP A 673 -12.08 -6.26 15.72
C ASP A 673 -13.21 -7.04 15.05
N VAL A 674 -14.44 -6.84 15.51
CA VAL A 674 -15.63 -7.50 14.97
C VAL A 674 -15.82 -7.16 13.49
N ASN A 675 -15.73 -5.88 13.13
CA ASN A 675 -15.93 -5.45 11.74
C ASN A 675 -14.72 -5.85 10.88
N GLU A 676 -13.49 -5.70 11.39
CA GLU A 676 -12.27 -6.17 10.71
C GLU A 676 -12.35 -7.69 10.42
N GLY A 677 -12.78 -8.47 11.41
CA GLY A 677 -12.97 -9.92 11.29
C GLY A 677 -14.08 -10.31 10.30
N ALA A 678 -15.17 -9.53 10.25
CA ALA A 678 -16.24 -9.73 9.26
C ALA A 678 -15.75 -9.48 7.82
N LEU A 679 -14.93 -8.45 7.60
CA LEU A 679 -14.29 -8.16 6.32
C LEU A 679 -13.26 -9.24 5.93
N GLY A 680 -12.45 -9.69 6.89
CA GLY A 680 -11.52 -10.81 6.71
C GLY A 680 -12.24 -12.09 6.31
N SER A 681 -13.33 -12.42 6.99
CA SER A 681 -14.19 -13.57 6.68
C SER A 681 -14.82 -13.43 5.28
N ARG A 682 -15.32 -12.25 4.93
CA ARG A 682 -15.85 -11.95 3.59
C ARG A 682 -14.79 -12.19 2.51
N ARG A 683 -13.53 -11.79 2.74
CA ARG A 683 -12.41 -12.00 1.82
C ARG A 683 -12.15 -13.49 1.59
N VAL A 684 -12.15 -14.31 2.63
CA VAL A 684 -11.93 -15.76 2.54
C VAL A 684 -13.09 -16.43 1.79
N ILE A 685 -14.33 -16.18 2.19
CA ILE A 685 -15.51 -16.81 1.56
C ILE A 685 -15.62 -16.45 0.08
N LYS A 686 -15.37 -15.18 -0.29
CA LYS A 686 -15.41 -14.73 -1.70
C LYS A 686 -14.33 -15.40 -2.57
N ARG A 687 -13.25 -15.93 -1.98
CA ARG A 687 -12.27 -16.77 -2.71
C ARG A 687 -12.82 -18.17 -2.98
N SER A 688 -13.53 -18.76 -2.02
CA SER A 688 -14.12 -20.10 -2.14
C SER A 688 -15.36 -20.13 -3.03
N ILE A 689 -16.22 -19.10 -2.98
CA ILE A 689 -17.46 -18.98 -3.76
C ILE A 689 -17.54 -17.64 -4.51
N PRO A 690 -16.73 -17.42 -5.55
CA PRO A 690 -16.61 -16.11 -6.20
C PRO A 690 -17.87 -15.65 -6.94
N LYS A 691 -18.80 -16.56 -7.24
CA LYS A 691 -20.09 -16.27 -7.90
C LYS A 691 -21.22 -15.95 -6.92
N ALA A 692 -21.00 -16.08 -5.62
CA ALA A 692 -22.03 -15.83 -4.63
C ALA A 692 -22.40 -14.34 -4.61
N THR A 693 -23.70 -14.06 -4.57
CA THR A 693 -24.22 -12.70 -4.48
C THR A 693 -24.05 -12.16 -3.07
N GLU A 694 -23.94 -10.83 -2.95
CA GLU A 694 -23.89 -10.15 -1.65
C GLU A 694 -25.06 -10.53 -0.75
N LEU A 695 -26.28 -10.65 -1.31
CA LEU A 695 -27.47 -11.13 -0.61
C LEU A 695 -27.26 -12.51 0.03
N THR A 696 -26.69 -13.47 -0.70
CA THR A 696 -26.44 -14.83 -0.20
C THR A 696 -25.36 -14.83 0.87
N LEU A 697 -24.29 -14.07 0.61
CA LEU A 697 -23.13 -13.93 1.48
C LEU A 697 -23.46 -13.24 2.80
N ASN A 698 -24.33 -12.23 2.78
CA ASN A 698 -24.85 -11.56 3.97
C ASN A 698 -25.82 -12.47 4.73
N ALA A 699 -26.72 -13.18 4.03
CA ALA A 699 -27.65 -14.10 4.68
C ALA A 699 -26.92 -15.21 5.46
N GLN A 700 -25.89 -15.82 4.86
CA GLN A 700 -25.07 -16.84 5.53
C GLN A 700 -24.33 -16.27 6.75
N GLN A 701 -23.65 -15.13 6.59
CA GLN A 701 -22.86 -14.51 7.65
C GLN A 701 -23.73 -14.05 8.83
N ARG A 702 -24.84 -13.36 8.54
CA ARG A 702 -25.76 -12.85 9.55
C ARG A 702 -26.48 -13.99 10.27
N TYR A 703 -26.91 -15.03 9.54
CA TYR A 703 -27.52 -16.22 10.14
C TYR A 703 -26.62 -16.86 11.20
N GLN A 704 -25.33 -17.03 10.87
CA GLN A 704 -24.34 -17.59 11.78
C GLN A 704 -24.07 -16.66 12.97
N TRP A 705 -23.75 -15.40 12.69
CA TRP A 705 -23.32 -14.42 13.70
C TRP A 705 -24.44 -14.11 14.69
N ASN A 706 -25.61 -13.72 14.19
CA ASN A 706 -26.73 -13.27 15.01
C ASN A 706 -27.48 -14.45 15.65
N LYS A 707 -27.10 -15.70 15.32
CA LYS A 707 -27.72 -16.95 15.79
C LYS A 707 -29.21 -17.04 15.43
N THR A 708 -29.54 -16.56 14.23
CA THR A 708 -30.92 -16.42 13.72
C THR A 708 -31.69 -17.75 13.69
N GLY A 709 -30.99 -18.88 13.60
CA GLY A 709 -31.60 -20.21 13.68
C GLY A 709 -32.41 -20.45 14.95
N ARG A 710 -32.08 -19.80 16.09
CA ARG A 710 -32.90 -19.88 17.32
C ARG A 710 -34.20 -19.10 17.17
N PHE A 711 -34.13 -17.92 16.58
CA PHE A 711 -35.29 -17.06 16.34
C PHE A 711 -36.26 -17.67 15.31
N ILE A 712 -35.76 -18.30 14.24
CA ILE A 712 -36.64 -18.96 13.25
C ILE A 712 -37.53 -20.03 13.90
N ARG A 713 -37.04 -20.71 14.96
CA ARG A 713 -37.83 -21.73 15.68
C ARG A 713 -38.97 -21.14 16.51
N THR A 714 -38.94 -19.83 16.80
CA THR A 714 -40.00 -19.14 17.54
C THR A 714 -41.02 -18.48 16.62
N LEU A 715 -40.80 -18.49 15.30
CA LEU A 715 -41.69 -17.87 14.33
C LEU A 715 -42.98 -18.69 14.11
N THR A 716 -44.08 -17.98 13.90
CA THR A 716 -45.35 -18.58 13.50
C THR A 716 -45.26 -19.16 12.09
N HIS A 717 -46.17 -20.07 11.74
CA HIS A 717 -46.24 -20.60 10.38
C HIS A 717 -46.49 -19.50 9.33
N ALA A 718 -47.26 -18.46 9.67
CA ALA A 718 -47.50 -17.32 8.79
C ALA A 718 -46.20 -16.54 8.50
N LYS A 719 -45.39 -16.26 9.53
CA LYS A 719 -44.08 -15.60 9.37
C LYS A 719 -43.09 -16.48 8.59
N LEU A 720 -43.09 -17.81 8.80
CA LEU A 720 -42.29 -18.74 7.99
C LEU A 720 -42.68 -18.70 6.50
N GLN A 721 -43.98 -18.63 6.18
CA GLN A 721 -44.42 -18.46 4.80
C GLN A 721 -44.03 -17.09 4.22
N PHE A 722 -44.09 -16.03 5.04
CA PHE A 722 -43.67 -14.68 4.65
C PHE A 722 -42.18 -14.65 4.28
N ILE A 723 -41.29 -15.16 5.13
CA ILE A 723 -39.84 -15.13 4.85
C ILE A 723 -39.51 -15.92 3.57
N CYS A 724 -40.19 -17.04 3.33
CA CYS A 724 -40.11 -17.80 2.09
C CYS A 724 -40.49 -16.96 0.87
N LYS A 725 -41.64 -16.28 0.90
CA LYS A 725 -42.11 -15.43 -0.20
C LYS A 725 -41.19 -14.22 -0.42
N ARG A 726 -40.77 -13.53 0.64
CA ARG A 726 -39.90 -12.36 0.54
C ARG A 726 -38.50 -12.73 0.03
N ALA A 727 -37.94 -13.88 0.43
CA ALA A 727 -36.69 -14.37 -0.13
C ALA A 727 -36.75 -14.61 -1.65
N CYS A 728 -37.89 -15.10 -2.17
CA CYS A 728 -38.12 -15.22 -3.62
C CYS A 728 -38.06 -13.86 -4.31
N HIS A 729 -38.76 -12.89 -3.71
CA HIS A 729 -38.87 -11.54 -4.24
C HIS A 729 -37.50 -10.87 -4.28
N LEU A 730 -36.73 -10.90 -3.19
CA LEU A 730 -35.38 -10.35 -3.15
C LEU A 730 -34.46 -11.00 -4.21
N GLN A 731 -34.59 -12.30 -4.43
CA GLN A 731 -33.84 -12.98 -5.49
C GLN A 731 -34.27 -12.55 -6.90
N SER A 732 -35.55 -12.23 -7.13
CA SER A 732 -36.06 -11.79 -8.43
C SER A 732 -35.65 -10.36 -8.79
N LEU A 733 -35.37 -9.51 -7.79
CA LEU A 733 -34.91 -8.13 -7.99
C LEU A 733 -33.52 -8.02 -8.65
N LYS A 734 -32.76 -9.12 -8.70
CA LYS A 734 -31.39 -9.18 -9.28
C LYS A 734 -30.48 -8.06 -8.74
N LEU A 735 -30.54 -7.82 -7.42
CA LEU A 735 -29.84 -6.71 -6.74
C LEU A 735 -28.34 -6.62 -7.10
N GLN A 736 -27.65 -7.77 -7.17
CA GLN A 736 -26.23 -7.79 -7.55
C GLN A 736 -25.99 -7.18 -8.94
N LYS A 737 -26.88 -7.40 -9.91
CA LYS A 737 -26.75 -6.81 -11.25
C LYS A 737 -26.89 -5.29 -11.19
N LYS A 738 -27.84 -4.78 -10.38
CA LYS A 738 -28.04 -3.34 -10.18
C LYS A 738 -26.81 -2.69 -9.55
N LEU A 739 -26.24 -3.30 -8.50
CA LEU A 739 -25.01 -2.84 -7.86
C LEU A 739 -23.83 -2.78 -8.84
N ASN A 740 -23.67 -3.82 -9.67
CA ASN A 740 -22.59 -3.85 -10.66
C ASN A 740 -22.73 -2.72 -11.71
N ILE A 741 -23.95 -2.40 -12.14
CA ILE A 741 -24.23 -1.31 -13.08
C ILE A 741 -23.92 0.04 -12.43
N ALA A 742 -24.44 0.29 -11.23
CA ALA A 742 -24.20 1.54 -10.50
C ALA A 742 -22.70 1.78 -10.25
N LYS A 743 -21.93 0.71 -9.98
CA LYS A 743 -20.47 0.80 -9.84
C LYS A 743 -19.79 1.19 -11.16
N ALA A 744 -20.17 0.56 -12.27
CA ALA A 744 -19.62 0.90 -13.58
C ALA A 744 -19.91 2.36 -13.96
N GLU A 745 -21.14 2.83 -13.73
CA GLU A 745 -21.54 4.23 -13.98
C GLU A 745 -20.74 5.23 -13.14
N TYR A 746 -20.50 4.90 -11.87
CA TYR A 746 -19.65 5.70 -10.98
C TYR A 746 -18.20 5.75 -11.45
N ASP A 747 -17.63 4.60 -11.83
CA ASP A 747 -16.24 4.52 -12.29
C ASP A 747 -16.05 5.33 -13.60
N ASP A 748 -17.01 5.27 -14.53
CA ASP A 748 -17.03 6.09 -15.74
C ASP A 748 -17.09 7.60 -15.43
N ALA A 749 -17.94 8.00 -14.49
CA ALA A 749 -18.04 9.39 -14.05
C ALA A 749 -16.74 9.88 -13.38
N LEU A 750 -16.10 9.02 -12.58
CA LEU A 750 -14.83 9.32 -11.92
C LEU A 750 -13.70 9.53 -12.92
N VAL A 751 -13.64 8.71 -13.98
CA VAL A 751 -12.65 8.87 -15.07
C VAL A 751 -12.84 10.22 -15.76
N LYS A 752 -14.08 10.60 -16.10
CA LYS A 752 -14.38 11.91 -16.71
C LYS A 752 -13.94 13.07 -15.82
N HIS A 753 -14.21 12.97 -14.51
CA HIS A 753 -13.77 13.98 -13.54
C HIS A 753 -12.24 14.07 -13.45
N LYS A 754 -11.53 12.93 -13.45
CA LYS A 754 -10.05 12.91 -13.47
C LYS A 754 -9.50 13.55 -14.74
N TRP A 755 -10.06 13.24 -15.92
CA TRP A 755 -9.68 13.89 -17.17
C TRP A 755 -9.89 15.42 -17.13
N ALA A 756 -11.00 15.89 -16.57
CA ALA A 756 -11.23 17.32 -16.39
C ALA A 756 -10.19 17.96 -15.46
N GLN A 757 -9.84 17.29 -14.36
CA GLN A 757 -8.78 17.76 -13.46
C GLN A 757 -7.41 17.78 -14.13
N ASP A 758 -7.09 16.77 -14.92
CA ASP A 758 -5.81 16.69 -15.62
C ASP A 758 -5.73 17.72 -16.75
N ALA A 759 -6.83 18.01 -17.44
CA ALA A 759 -6.92 19.15 -18.37
C ALA A 759 -6.69 20.49 -17.65
N ILE A 760 -7.28 20.69 -16.46
CA ILE A 760 -7.04 21.89 -15.64
C ILE A 760 -5.57 21.98 -15.20
N LYS A 761 -4.96 20.86 -14.79
CA LYS A 761 -3.53 20.82 -14.41
C LYS A 761 -2.63 21.11 -15.60
N LEU A 762 -2.95 20.54 -16.77
CA LEU A 762 -2.20 20.77 -18.01
C LEU A 762 -2.29 22.23 -18.43
N GLU A 763 -3.47 22.85 -18.36
CA GLU A 763 -3.63 24.27 -18.68
C GLU A 763 -2.91 25.17 -17.67
N LYS A 764 -2.92 24.82 -16.38
CA LYS A 764 -2.11 25.52 -15.37
C LYS A 764 -0.61 25.39 -15.66
N LYS A 765 -0.17 24.20 -16.11
CA LYS A 765 1.22 23.95 -16.50
C LYS A 765 1.60 24.76 -17.74
N ARG A 766 0.76 24.76 -18.77
CA ARG A 766 0.93 25.55 -20.01
C ARG A 766 1.03 27.04 -19.71
N LYS A 767 0.14 27.58 -18.88
CA LYS A 767 0.20 28.98 -18.43
C LYS A 767 1.46 29.29 -17.61
N ALA A 768 1.91 28.35 -16.77
CA ALA A 768 3.15 28.52 -16.02
C ALA A 768 4.38 28.51 -16.94
N GLU A 769 4.39 27.64 -17.95
CA GLU A 769 5.43 27.58 -19.00
C GLU A 769 5.44 28.85 -19.86
N GLU A 770 4.27 29.35 -20.26
CA GLU A 770 4.11 30.62 -20.99
C GLU A 770 4.58 31.83 -20.16
N ILE A 771 4.30 31.85 -18.86
CA ILE A 771 4.84 32.89 -17.96
C ILE A 771 6.37 32.76 -17.87
N LEU A 772 6.91 31.53 -17.81
CA LEU A 772 8.35 31.29 -17.71
C LEU A 772 9.11 31.64 -19.00
N SER A 773 8.52 31.44 -20.18
CA SER A 773 9.11 31.84 -21.47
C SER A 773 9.12 33.36 -21.70
N GLN A 774 8.39 34.13 -20.88
CA GLN A 774 8.41 35.59 -20.92
C GLN A 774 9.41 36.20 -19.91
N VAL A 775 10.03 35.39 -19.05
CA VAL A 775 11.00 35.87 -18.06
C VAL A 775 12.39 35.99 -18.68
N GLN A 776 12.99 37.16 -18.53
CA GLN A 776 14.39 37.39 -18.89
C GLN A 776 15.29 36.96 -17.71
N PRO A 777 16.22 36.00 -17.91
CA PRO A 777 17.04 35.48 -16.83
C PRO A 777 18.01 36.53 -16.30
N ILE A 778 18.14 36.60 -14.97
CA ILE A 778 19.12 37.44 -14.28
C ILE A 778 20.43 36.68 -14.22
N LEU A 779 21.44 37.21 -14.93
CA LEU A 779 22.75 36.58 -15.03
C LEU A 779 23.82 37.26 -14.15
N ASP A 780 23.51 38.44 -13.60
CA ASP A 780 24.42 39.26 -12.81
C ASP A 780 23.80 39.66 -11.45
N LEU A 781 24.64 39.61 -10.41
CA LEU A 781 24.31 39.97 -9.04
C LEU A 781 24.02 41.48 -8.90
N SER A 782 24.46 42.32 -9.84
CA SER A 782 24.19 43.77 -9.85
C SER A 782 22.71 44.12 -10.07
N GLY A 783 21.96 43.29 -10.81
CA GLY A 783 20.52 43.45 -11.07
C GLY A 783 19.60 42.99 -9.93
N PHE A 784 20.17 42.42 -8.87
CA PHE A 784 19.44 41.72 -7.81
C PHE A 784 18.62 42.64 -6.87
N GLN A 785 18.99 43.93 -6.77
CA GLN A 785 18.45 44.83 -5.75
C GLN A 785 17.07 45.44 -6.09
N SER A 786 16.60 45.43 -7.36
CA SER A 786 15.37 46.15 -7.75
C SER A 786 14.10 45.29 -7.93
N ILE A 787 14.16 43.97 -7.66
CA ILE A 787 13.13 43.03 -8.13
C ILE A 787 12.12 42.64 -7.05
N ALA A 788 10.83 42.70 -7.41
CA ALA A 788 9.70 42.34 -6.56
C ALA A 788 9.67 40.82 -6.22
N LEU A 789 9.19 40.47 -5.02
CA LEU A 789 9.16 39.09 -4.50
C LEU A 789 8.46 38.08 -5.40
N LYS A 790 7.44 38.51 -6.18
CA LYS A 790 6.74 37.65 -7.14
C LYS A 790 7.66 37.22 -8.29
N MET A 791 8.43 38.14 -8.87
CA MET A 791 9.35 37.86 -9.98
C MET A 791 10.52 36.97 -9.54
N LYS A 792 10.99 37.09 -8.29
CA LYS A 792 12.03 36.21 -7.72
C LYS A 792 11.64 34.72 -7.67
N ASN A 793 10.36 34.39 -7.51
CA ASN A 793 9.93 32.99 -7.55
C ASN A 793 9.96 32.43 -8.97
N THR A 794 9.50 33.23 -9.93
CA THR A 794 9.50 32.88 -11.35
C THR A 794 10.94 32.69 -11.86
N GLU A 795 11.86 33.53 -11.41
CA GLU A 795 13.29 33.43 -11.70
C GLU A 795 13.92 32.13 -11.17
N LEU A 796 13.65 31.79 -9.90
CA LEU A 796 14.07 30.52 -9.32
C LEU A 796 13.46 29.31 -10.06
N ASP A 797 12.20 29.42 -10.49
CA ASP A 797 11.51 28.38 -11.26
C ASP A 797 12.14 28.21 -12.65
N LEU A 798 12.66 29.29 -13.27
CA LEU A 798 13.43 29.27 -14.51
C LEU A 798 14.81 28.58 -14.31
N HIS A 799 15.59 29.00 -13.31
CA HIS A 799 16.89 28.39 -13.02
C HIS A 799 16.81 26.90 -12.66
N ARG A 800 15.71 26.46 -12.02
CA ARG A 800 15.46 25.05 -11.69
C ARG A 800 15.30 24.15 -12.91
N GLN A 801 14.92 24.68 -14.08
CA GLN A 801 14.83 23.87 -15.31
C GLN A 801 16.19 23.29 -15.72
N PHE A 802 17.28 24.00 -15.41
CA PHE A 802 18.64 23.66 -15.82
C PHE A 802 19.55 23.31 -14.63
N ASN A 803 19.04 23.46 -13.41
CA ASN A 803 19.72 23.10 -12.18
C ASN A 803 18.77 22.44 -11.17
N SER A 804 18.69 21.10 -11.23
CA SER A 804 17.85 20.29 -10.35
C SER A 804 18.32 20.25 -8.90
N THR A 805 19.53 20.73 -8.59
CA THR A 805 20.08 20.75 -7.23
C THR A 805 19.58 21.94 -6.40
N LEU A 806 18.86 22.90 -7.00
CA LEU A 806 18.28 24.04 -6.29
C LEU A 806 17.12 23.62 -5.39
N ALA A 807 17.05 24.20 -4.20
CA ALA A 807 16.03 23.88 -3.21
C ALA A 807 14.61 24.14 -3.75
N LYS A 808 13.67 23.24 -3.42
CA LYS A 808 12.26 23.34 -3.84
C LYS A 808 11.54 24.50 -3.14
N LYS A 809 10.51 25.04 -3.80
CA LYS A 809 9.68 26.16 -3.29
C LYS A 809 9.04 25.90 -1.92
N THR A 810 8.79 24.63 -1.57
CA THR A 810 8.25 24.19 -0.27
C THR A 810 9.23 24.36 0.89
N ILE A 811 10.53 24.39 0.60
CA ILE A 811 11.61 24.54 1.58
C ILE A 811 11.91 26.03 1.81
N LEU A 812 11.81 26.84 0.76
CA LEU A 812 12.07 28.28 0.80
C LEU A 812 10.85 29.07 1.32
N ARG A 813 10.65 29.04 2.64
CA ARG A 813 9.43 29.57 3.30
C ARG A 813 9.40 31.09 3.46
N ASN A 814 10.56 31.75 3.54
CA ASN A 814 10.65 33.19 3.76
C ASN A 814 11.38 33.91 2.61
N LYS A 815 11.36 35.25 2.63
CA LYS A 815 11.97 36.09 1.59
C LYS A 815 13.50 35.94 1.51
N LEU A 816 14.17 35.88 2.66
CA LEU A 816 15.63 35.82 2.75
C LEU A 816 16.19 34.52 2.16
N LEU A 817 15.59 33.38 2.48
CA LEU A 817 16.02 32.08 1.95
C LEU A 817 15.86 31.99 0.43
N LYS A 818 14.82 32.62 -0.13
CA LYS A 818 14.63 32.69 -1.58
C LYS A 818 15.70 33.55 -2.26
N GLU A 819 16.11 34.63 -1.59
CA GLU A 819 17.14 35.53 -2.08
C GLU A 819 18.52 34.85 -2.08
N GLU A 820 18.87 34.15 -0.99
CA GLU A 820 20.11 33.39 -0.90
C GLU A 820 20.18 32.27 -1.94
N GLU A 821 19.10 31.52 -2.13
CA GLU A 821 19.08 30.42 -3.09
C GLU A 821 19.14 30.93 -4.54
N LEU A 822 18.57 32.10 -4.84
CA LEU A 822 18.67 32.71 -6.17
C LEU A 822 20.10 33.21 -6.44
N LYS A 823 20.77 33.80 -5.45
CA LYS A 823 22.20 34.17 -5.57
C LYS A 823 23.05 32.94 -5.85
N ARG A 824 22.84 31.86 -5.09
CA ARG A 824 23.52 30.58 -5.30
C ARG A 824 23.26 30.01 -6.70
N ALA A 825 22.04 30.16 -7.22
CA ALA A 825 21.71 29.73 -8.58
C ALA A 825 22.50 30.50 -9.65
N ILE A 826 22.59 31.84 -9.50
CA ILE A 826 23.34 32.71 -10.41
C ILE A 826 24.84 32.42 -10.35
N GLU A 827 25.40 32.32 -9.14
CA GLU A 827 26.82 31.98 -8.92
C GLU A 827 27.16 30.59 -9.49
N SER A 828 26.31 29.59 -9.24
CA SER A 828 26.48 28.24 -9.76
C SER A 828 26.40 28.20 -11.29
N LEU A 829 25.51 28.99 -11.91
CA LEU A 829 25.43 29.10 -13.36
C LEU A 829 26.68 29.75 -13.95
N ASN A 830 27.19 30.82 -13.32
CA ASN A 830 28.38 31.53 -13.77
C ASN A 830 29.67 30.72 -13.63
N ALA A 831 29.69 29.71 -12.75
CA ALA A 831 30.82 28.80 -12.56
C ALA A 831 30.82 27.58 -13.52
N ARG A 832 29.79 27.38 -14.35
CA ARG A 832 29.69 26.23 -15.25
C ARG A 832 30.45 26.45 -16.57
N GLU A 833 31.18 25.43 -17.03
CA GLU A 833 31.89 25.45 -18.32
C GLU A 833 30.93 25.56 -19.53
N ASN A 834 29.71 25.04 -19.41
CA ASN A 834 28.68 25.09 -20.45
C ASN A 834 27.69 26.27 -20.29
N ARG A 835 28.08 27.31 -19.53
CA ARG A 835 27.27 28.51 -19.27
C ARG A 835 26.66 29.10 -20.53
N ASP A 836 27.46 29.33 -21.56
CA ASP A 836 27.01 30.01 -22.78
C ASP A 836 25.99 29.17 -23.57
N SER A 837 26.07 27.83 -23.49
CA SER A 837 25.07 26.92 -24.05
C SER A 837 23.74 26.99 -23.27
N ILE A 838 23.80 27.01 -21.94
CA ILE A 838 22.60 27.12 -21.08
C ILE A 838 21.96 28.50 -21.25
N VAL A 839 22.77 29.56 -21.37
CA VAL A 839 22.29 30.93 -21.64
C VAL A 839 21.67 31.05 -23.03
N ALA A 840 22.23 30.40 -24.04
CA ALA A 840 21.62 30.31 -25.37
C ALA A 840 20.26 29.59 -25.33
N GLU A 841 20.13 28.51 -24.55
CA GLU A 841 18.85 27.81 -24.35
C GLU A 841 17.81 28.64 -23.60
N TYR A 842 18.21 29.49 -22.63
CA TYR A 842 17.30 30.47 -22.03
C TYR A 842 16.77 31.46 -23.08
N CYS A 843 17.60 31.93 -24.00
CA CYS A 843 17.23 32.89 -25.04
C CYS A 843 16.40 32.28 -26.18
N LEU A 844 16.67 31.03 -26.56
CA LEU A 844 15.92 30.31 -27.60
C LEU A 844 14.46 30.07 -27.19
N LYS A 845 14.19 29.81 -25.90
CA LYS A 845 12.81 29.68 -25.36
C LYS A 845 12.01 30.99 -25.31
N ASN A 846 12.67 32.14 -25.50
CA ASN A 846 12.03 33.47 -25.50
C ASN A 846 11.69 33.96 -26.92
N SER A 847 11.92 33.14 -27.96
CA SER A 847 11.85 33.52 -29.39
C SER A 847 10.69 32.88 -30.17
N ASP A 848 9.90 32.02 -29.54
CA ASP A 848 8.62 31.46 -30.04
C ASP A 848 7.47 31.99 -29.15
#